data_AF-A0A3B4U1N3-F1
#
_entry.id   AF-A0A3B4U1N3-F1
#
_cell.length_a   1.000
_cell.length_b   1.000
_cell.length_c   1.000
_cell.angle_alpha   90.00
_cell.angle_beta   90.00
_cell.angle_gamma   90.00
#
_symmetry.space_group_name_H-M   'P 1'
#
loop_
_entity.id
_entity.type
_entity.pdbx_description
1 polymer ?
#
loop_
_entity_poly.entity_id
_entity_poly.type
_entity_poly.pdbx_seq_one_letter_code
_entity_poly.pdbx_strand_id
1 'polypeptide(L)'
;MGGALRMEMRFVTSEAEEEMEAGPSSDITALVLRRYRGYRRAGALFPDPDLVLVLTRSVCGLSRVSRASHPPGSVEGTSLASEILRCFTQLHMDHTWTESLFATLQFPDRSVRSSLWLLDSAGLISEKIPLNPSDFCPYSATGSTMGGVVYANYGRPEDFNWLKSVGVSLIGSVVVMRVGGGVSFAEKVWLAERNGAGGALIYPDPADLPQDPRRLGLNTHTAVSEHVHLGSGDPFTPGFPSFNHTQFPPIQSSGLPLIPALPISATVAAKLLSQLSGASCPPSWRGRLPYVRCVVGPEFSSGRRVKMSVHNVMTPVLLNNIFSSLEGRVEPDQYIILGAQRDSLGPGAVKSGVGTAILMELARTFSTMVKNGFSPRRSLLFVSWDAGEFGNVGATEWLEGYLSMLHLKAVAYFSLDQAIMGNCLSVSLSDCLCFLFQVEHPKHAGQTIYSQAEIEGGSWRIMKPLYLNSGAYSFTAFAGVPAMELRFTEVTRAYPFINTPLDSASRLQEVLGGRLGVTGRSLGELVGEMVLRLAHDHILPLRITSYAQTVLQFSAQLNKHSAELQSRGLSPQWVFSARGDYSRAAQTLQRAIDYSDLHDPTTARFYNTRIMKVEYYFLSQYVSMVETPFRHVIHGRGNHTLSALTEHLALLTSDPARFDETRFRRQLALFTWTLQGAANALNGDVWSIHNTH
;
A
#
# COMPACT_ATOMS: atom_id res chain seq x y z
N MET A 1 44.22 63.50 1.21
CA MET A 1 44.08 64.07 2.57
C MET A 1 42.59 64.19 2.85
N GLY A 2 42.13 63.66 3.97
CA GLY A 2 40.75 63.79 4.41
C GLY A 2 40.40 65.22 4.83
N GLY A 3 39.09 65.48 4.94
CA GLY A 3 38.56 66.74 5.44
C GLY A 3 37.04 66.74 5.41
N ALA A 4 36.44 66.46 6.56
CA ALA A 4 35.01 66.32 6.82
C ALA A 4 34.17 67.58 6.51
N LEU A 5 32.89 67.36 6.22
CA LEU A 5 31.82 68.32 6.51
C LEU A 5 30.73 67.60 7.31
N ARG A 6 30.62 68.04 8.55
CA ARG A 6 29.69 67.60 9.60
C ARG A 6 28.54 68.61 9.60
N MET A 7 27.29 68.14 9.57
CA MET A 7 26.15 68.97 9.94
C MET A 7 25.15 68.14 10.73
N GLU A 8 24.92 68.56 11.97
CA GLU A 8 23.96 68.03 12.93
C GLU A 8 22.53 68.33 12.51
N MET A 9 21.60 67.42 12.77
CA MET A 9 20.19 67.79 12.98
C MET A 9 19.55 66.97 14.10
N ARG A 10 18.77 67.69 14.89
CA ARG A 10 18.19 67.32 16.20
C ARG A 10 17.04 66.32 16.08
N PHE A 11 16.89 65.52 17.12
CA PHE A 11 15.73 64.69 17.40
C PHE A 11 14.48 65.54 17.67
N VAL A 12 13.37 65.17 17.03
CA VAL A 12 12.00 65.43 17.51
C VAL A 12 11.25 64.11 17.40
N THR A 13 10.83 63.60 18.56
CA THR A 13 9.96 62.44 18.73
C THR A 13 8.50 62.83 18.52
N SER A 14 7.76 62.10 17.69
CA SER A 14 6.32 61.91 17.88
C SER A 14 5.90 60.58 17.28
N GLU A 15 5.34 59.75 18.16
CA GLU A 15 4.78 58.43 17.94
C GLU A 15 3.64 58.45 16.91
N ALA A 16 3.64 57.45 16.03
CA ALA A 16 2.44 56.79 15.49
C ALA A 16 2.91 55.49 14.82
N GLU A 17 2.86 54.40 15.59
CA GLU A 17 3.00 53.03 15.09
C GLU A 17 1.78 52.67 14.23
N GLU A 18 2.02 52.27 12.99
CA GLU A 18 1.09 51.43 12.23
C GLU A 18 1.84 50.11 11.97
N GLU A 19 1.59 49.12 12.83
CA GLU A 19 2.09 47.76 12.71
C GLU A 19 1.51 47.10 11.47
N MET A 20 2.37 46.77 10.50
CA MET A 20 2.06 45.78 9.47
C MET A 20 2.82 44.49 9.81
N GLU A 21 2.17 43.60 10.56
CA GLU A 21 2.68 42.25 10.85
C GLU A 21 2.96 41.49 9.55
N ALA A 22 4.23 41.17 9.30
CA ALA A 22 4.65 40.24 8.26
C ALA A 22 4.43 38.79 8.74
N GLY A 23 3.52 38.08 8.08
CA GLY A 23 3.19 36.68 8.37
C GLY A 23 4.33 35.67 8.12
N PRO A 24 4.20 34.42 8.62
CA PRO A 24 5.27 33.42 8.59
C PRO A 24 5.58 32.91 7.17
N SER A 25 6.88 32.81 6.88
CA SER A 25 7.53 32.35 5.64
C SER A 25 6.97 31.01 5.07
N SER A 26 6.81 30.97 3.74
CA SER A 26 5.92 30.07 2.99
C SER A 26 6.62 28.99 2.12
N ASP A 27 7.84 28.56 2.47
CA ASP A 27 8.67 27.67 1.65
C ASP A 27 9.00 26.33 2.35
N ILE A 28 8.77 25.18 1.66
CA ILE A 28 9.09 23.82 2.15
C ILE A 28 10.59 23.70 2.39
N THR A 29 11.42 24.24 1.50
CA THR A 29 12.88 24.21 1.64
C THR A 29 13.29 25.01 2.88
N ALA A 30 12.77 26.22 3.05
CA ALA A 30 12.99 27.02 4.25
C ALA A 30 12.49 26.37 5.54
N LEU A 31 11.34 25.68 5.54
CA LEU A 31 10.76 25.00 6.71
C LEU A 31 11.58 23.78 7.12
N VAL A 32 11.91 22.91 6.15
CA VAL A 32 12.79 21.76 6.33
C VAL A 32 14.18 22.22 6.79
N LEU A 33 14.74 23.27 6.18
CA LEU A 33 16.00 23.87 6.59
C LEU A 33 15.93 24.56 7.96
N ARG A 34 14.79 25.15 8.35
CA ARG A 34 14.62 25.79 9.66
C ARG A 34 14.59 24.76 10.78
N ARG A 35 13.99 23.59 10.55
CA ARG A 35 14.09 22.43 11.46
C ARG A 35 15.50 21.85 11.45
N TYR A 36 16.16 21.75 10.31
CA TYR A 36 17.58 21.38 10.23
C TYR A 36 18.50 22.36 11.00
N ARG A 37 18.23 23.67 10.94
CA ARG A 37 18.90 24.70 11.76
C ARG A 37 18.60 24.53 13.25
N GLY A 38 17.43 23.99 13.62
CA GLY A 38 17.16 23.56 15.00
C GLY A 38 18.10 22.46 15.49
N TYR A 39 18.58 21.60 14.59
CA TYR A 39 19.59 20.55 14.86
C TYR A 39 21.04 21.06 14.80
N ARG A 40 21.31 22.23 14.20
CA ARG A 40 22.62 22.90 14.21
C ARG A 40 22.53 24.32 14.80
N ARG A 41 22.86 24.46 16.09
CA ARG A 41 23.39 25.75 16.58
C ARG A 41 24.75 26.01 15.91
N ALA A 42 24.74 26.68 14.75
CA ALA A 42 25.75 27.66 14.29
C ALA A 42 25.55 28.02 12.81
N GLY A 43 25.27 29.31 12.55
CA GLY A 43 25.78 30.12 11.43
C GLY A 43 25.46 29.73 9.99
N ALA A 44 24.46 30.39 9.39
CA ALA A 44 24.54 31.08 8.08
C ALA A 44 23.15 31.63 7.69
N LEU A 45 23.08 32.96 7.49
CA LEU A 45 21.94 33.68 6.92
C LEU A 45 21.80 33.40 5.42
N PHE A 46 20.59 33.16 4.95
CA PHE A 46 20.10 33.48 3.59
C PHE A 46 18.57 33.53 3.62
N PRO A 47 17.95 34.52 2.93
CA PRO A 47 16.99 34.16 1.89
C PRO A 47 17.12 35.01 0.61
N ASP A 48 16.82 34.39 -0.53
CA ASP A 48 16.34 35.06 -1.74
C ASP A 48 14.84 34.73 -1.93
N PRO A 49 14.00 35.63 -2.49
CA PRO A 49 12.55 35.61 -2.32
C PRO A 49 11.75 34.77 -3.34
N ASP A 50 12.38 34.02 -4.26
CA ASP A 50 11.69 33.39 -5.41
C ASP A 50 11.05 32.00 -5.15
N LEU A 51 10.87 31.59 -3.88
CA LEU A 51 10.38 30.25 -3.50
C LEU A 51 8.86 30.12 -3.24
N VAL A 52 8.04 31.02 -3.78
CA VAL A 52 6.56 30.93 -3.77
C VAL A 52 6.00 29.90 -4.78
N LEU A 53 6.87 29.17 -5.49
CA LEU A 53 6.53 28.32 -6.66
C LEU A 53 6.07 26.88 -6.37
N VAL A 54 5.90 26.49 -5.11
CA VAL A 54 5.48 25.12 -4.72
C VAL A 54 3.99 24.87 -4.98
N LEU A 55 3.13 25.88 -4.79
CA LEU A 55 1.66 25.71 -4.86
C LEU A 55 1.12 25.67 -6.29
N THR A 56 1.71 26.44 -7.22
CA THR A 56 1.28 26.49 -8.62
C THR A 56 1.87 25.37 -9.46
N ARG A 57 3.07 24.87 -9.14
CA ARG A 57 3.72 23.79 -9.91
C ARG A 57 3.23 22.40 -9.57
N SER A 58 2.96 22.07 -8.30
CA SER A 58 2.44 20.74 -7.93
C SER A 58 1.04 20.48 -8.49
N VAL A 59 0.18 21.50 -8.54
CA VAL A 59 -1.15 21.42 -9.19
C VAL A 59 -1.02 21.32 -10.72
N CYS A 60 -0.01 21.97 -11.32
CA CYS A 60 0.29 21.87 -12.75
C CYS A 60 0.87 20.49 -13.13
N GLY A 61 1.73 19.91 -12.29
CA GLY A 61 2.24 18.55 -12.44
C GLY A 61 1.12 17.52 -12.33
N LEU A 62 0.23 17.66 -11.34
CA LEU A 62 -0.94 16.80 -11.19
C LEU A 62 -1.85 16.88 -12.42
N SER A 63 -2.19 18.07 -12.91
CA SER A 63 -3.07 18.23 -14.06
C SER A 63 -2.44 17.69 -15.35
N ARG A 64 -1.10 17.72 -15.46
CA ARG A 64 -0.37 17.11 -16.58
C ARG A 64 -0.41 15.58 -16.53
N VAL A 65 -0.13 14.98 -15.37
CA VAL A 65 -0.15 13.52 -15.18
C VAL A 65 -1.57 12.99 -15.38
N SER A 66 -2.57 13.67 -14.82
CA SER A 66 -3.96 13.21 -14.81
C SER A 66 -4.83 13.69 -15.97
N ARG A 67 -4.19 14.10 -17.07
CA ARG A 67 -4.89 14.68 -18.24
C ARG A 67 -5.75 13.65 -18.99
N ALA A 68 -5.26 12.42 -19.09
CA ALA A 68 -5.88 11.34 -19.86
C ALA A 68 -5.55 9.98 -19.22
N SER A 69 -6.21 8.92 -19.67
CA SER A 69 -5.82 7.57 -19.28
C SER A 69 -4.42 7.24 -19.83
N HIS A 70 -3.61 6.62 -18.98
CA HIS A 70 -2.23 6.28 -19.29
C HIS A 70 -1.90 4.88 -18.72
N PRO A 71 -2.57 3.83 -19.21
CA PRO A 71 -2.27 2.47 -18.80
C PRO A 71 -0.85 2.08 -19.25
N PRO A 72 -0.24 1.05 -18.63
CA PRO A 72 1.09 0.58 -19.00
C PRO A 72 1.18 0.22 -20.48
N GLY A 73 2.30 0.55 -21.12
CA GLY A 73 2.50 0.31 -22.56
C GLY A 73 1.75 1.26 -23.50
N SER A 74 0.96 2.20 -22.98
CA SER A 74 0.30 3.22 -23.81
C SER A 74 1.27 4.30 -24.28
N VAL A 75 0.90 4.99 -25.36
CA VAL A 75 1.64 6.16 -25.87
C VAL A 75 1.69 7.27 -24.82
N GLU A 76 0.58 7.54 -24.12
CA GLU A 76 0.54 8.56 -23.06
C GLU A 76 1.41 8.15 -21.86
N GLY A 77 1.36 6.89 -21.42
CA GLY A 77 2.22 6.38 -20.34
C GLY A 77 3.72 6.49 -20.67
N THR A 78 4.10 6.20 -21.92
CA THR A 78 5.48 6.31 -22.42
C THR A 78 5.93 7.77 -22.52
N SER A 79 5.05 8.65 -22.98
CA SER A 79 5.28 10.10 -23.01
C SER A 79 5.52 10.64 -21.60
N LEU A 80 4.67 10.24 -20.65
CA LEU A 80 4.79 10.65 -19.25
C LEU A 80 6.10 10.14 -18.60
N ALA A 81 6.49 8.90 -18.87
CA ALA A 81 7.77 8.35 -18.42
C ALA A 81 8.97 9.18 -18.93
N SER A 82 8.92 9.57 -20.21
CA SER A 82 9.95 10.40 -20.85
C SER A 82 10.00 11.82 -20.25
N GLU A 83 8.83 12.39 -19.93
CA GLU A 83 8.74 13.70 -19.28
C GLU A 83 9.34 13.67 -17.86
N ILE A 84 9.02 12.65 -17.06
CA ILE A 84 9.58 12.49 -15.71
C ILE A 84 11.09 12.31 -15.76
N LEU A 85 11.59 11.46 -16.68
CA LEU A 85 13.03 11.27 -16.90
C LEU A 85 13.73 12.59 -17.23
N ARG A 86 13.14 13.38 -18.14
CA ARG A 86 13.66 14.72 -18.50
C ARG A 86 13.66 15.66 -17.30
N CYS A 87 12.61 15.64 -16.48
CA CYS A 87 12.54 16.45 -15.28
C CYS A 87 13.63 16.06 -14.27
N PHE A 88 13.85 14.77 -14.02
CA PHE A 88 14.94 14.31 -13.15
C PHE A 88 16.33 14.69 -13.69
N THR A 89 16.54 14.59 -15.01
CA THR A 89 17.82 14.97 -15.64
C THR A 89 18.12 16.47 -15.53
N GLN A 90 17.09 17.32 -15.39
CA GLN A 90 17.25 18.76 -15.15
C GLN A 90 17.57 19.11 -13.69
N LEU A 91 17.33 18.18 -12.76
CA LEU A 91 17.75 18.31 -11.39
C LEU A 91 19.24 17.96 -11.26
N HIS A 92 19.87 18.41 -10.18
CA HIS A 92 21.24 18.03 -9.87
C HIS A 92 21.20 16.77 -9.03
N MET A 93 21.09 15.66 -9.74
CA MET A 93 21.07 14.30 -9.21
C MET A 93 22.36 13.62 -9.67
N ASP A 94 22.87 12.66 -8.91
CA ASP A 94 24.13 11.99 -9.24
C ASP A 94 23.93 10.98 -10.38
N HIS A 95 22.82 10.26 -10.36
CA HIS A 95 22.44 9.33 -11.42
C HIS A 95 20.96 9.44 -11.74
N THR A 96 20.61 9.26 -13.01
CA THR A 96 19.22 9.19 -13.51
C THR A 96 19.20 8.22 -14.68
N TRP A 97 18.33 7.21 -14.62
CA TRP A 97 18.27 6.17 -15.63
C TRP A 97 16.86 5.59 -15.76
N THR A 98 16.63 4.90 -16.87
CA THR A 98 15.42 4.11 -17.11
C THR A 98 15.79 2.64 -16.98
N GLU A 99 14.97 1.90 -16.25
CA GLU A 99 14.97 0.45 -16.29
C GLU A 99 13.77 -0.02 -17.10
N SER A 100 14.05 -0.70 -18.20
CA SER A 100 13.02 -1.25 -19.09
C SER A 100 12.91 -2.74 -18.88
N LEU A 101 11.70 -3.23 -18.68
CA LEU A 101 11.40 -4.65 -18.50
C LEU A 101 10.18 -5.06 -19.33
N PHE A 102 10.14 -6.31 -19.77
CA PHE A 102 9.00 -6.85 -20.51
C PHE A 102 8.15 -7.66 -19.54
N ALA A 103 6.87 -7.31 -19.41
CA ALA A 103 5.92 -8.08 -18.61
C ALA A 103 4.67 -8.41 -19.43
N THR A 104 4.04 -9.54 -19.13
CA THR A 104 2.82 -9.95 -19.83
C THR A 104 1.58 -9.52 -19.04
N LEU A 105 0.94 -8.44 -19.49
CA LEU A 105 -0.24 -7.85 -18.83
C LEU A 105 -1.54 -8.25 -19.50
N GLN A 106 -2.64 -8.28 -18.76
CA GLN A 106 -3.94 -8.73 -19.28
C GLN A 106 -4.89 -7.56 -19.59
N PHE A 107 -5.36 -7.42 -20.84
CA PHE A 107 -6.31 -6.37 -21.25
C PHE A 107 -7.60 -6.94 -21.85
N PRO A 108 -8.72 -6.20 -21.90
CA PRO A 108 -9.93 -6.64 -22.58
C PRO A 108 -9.68 -6.90 -24.07
N ASP A 109 -10.21 -8.00 -24.60
CA ASP A 109 -10.16 -8.26 -26.04
C ASP A 109 -10.98 -7.21 -26.81
N ARG A 110 -10.40 -6.67 -27.88
CA ARG A 110 -11.07 -5.66 -28.73
C ARG A 110 -12.13 -6.28 -29.63
N SER A 111 -11.93 -7.53 -30.04
CA SER A 111 -12.76 -8.29 -30.98
C SER A 111 -13.92 -9.01 -30.30
N VAL A 112 -13.66 -9.66 -29.15
CA VAL A 112 -14.66 -10.41 -28.40
C VAL A 112 -14.86 -9.79 -27.03
N ARG A 113 -16.00 -9.14 -26.80
CA ARG A 113 -16.25 -8.43 -25.53
C ARG A 113 -16.78 -9.35 -24.43
N SER A 114 -16.27 -9.17 -23.22
CA SER A 114 -16.87 -9.71 -22.00
C SER A 114 -18.34 -9.30 -21.89
N SER A 115 -19.17 -10.22 -21.40
CA SER A 115 -20.61 -10.05 -21.45
C SER A 115 -21.33 -10.82 -20.35
N LEU A 116 -22.51 -10.30 -20.00
CA LEU A 116 -23.37 -10.82 -18.95
C LEU A 116 -24.79 -10.95 -19.52
N TRP A 117 -25.41 -12.12 -19.37
CA TRP A 117 -26.75 -12.41 -19.87
C TRP A 117 -27.62 -13.00 -18.77
N LEU A 118 -28.91 -12.69 -18.83
CA LEU A 118 -29.95 -13.40 -18.10
C LEU A 118 -30.47 -14.54 -18.96
N LEU A 119 -30.51 -15.72 -18.38
CA LEU A 119 -31.08 -16.93 -18.95
C LEU A 119 -32.46 -17.17 -18.35
N ASP A 120 -33.40 -17.66 -19.16
CA ASP A 120 -34.69 -18.13 -18.67
C ASP A 120 -34.59 -19.49 -17.96
N SER A 121 -35.73 -20.01 -17.48
CA SER A 121 -35.81 -21.32 -16.82
C SER A 121 -35.42 -22.47 -17.76
N ALA A 122 -35.61 -22.31 -19.08
CA ALA A 122 -35.20 -23.26 -20.11
C ALA A 122 -33.71 -23.16 -20.47
N GLY A 123 -32.99 -22.17 -19.94
CA GLY A 123 -31.57 -21.93 -20.23
C GLY A 123 -31.31 -21.15 -21.52
N LEU A 124 -32.35 -20.59 -22.15
CA LEU A 124 -32.23 -19.72 -23.32
C LEU A 124 -31.90 -18.30 -22.90
N ILE A 125 -31.19 -17.58 -23.77
CA ILE A 125 -30.81 -16.19 -23.52
C ILE A 125 -32.07 -15.32 -23.54
N SER A 126 -32.43 -14.78 -22.39
CA SER A 126 -33.57 -13.89 -22.24
C SER A 126 -33.19 -12.43 -22.50
N GLU A 127 -32.07 -11.98 -21.93
CA GLU A 127 -31.66 -10.58 -22.03
C GLU A 127 -30.13 -10.45 -21.92
N LYS A 128 -29.52 -9.56 -22.72
CA LYS A 128 -28.13 -9.14 -22.55
C LYS A 128 -28.07 -7.91 -21.64
N ILE A 129 -27.30 -7.99 -20.55
CA ILE A 129 -27.07 -6.86 -19.66
C ILE A 129 -25.97 -5.98 -20.27
N PRO A 130 -26.20 -4.66 -20.44
CA PRO A 130 -25.19 -3.76 -20.97
C PRO A 130 -24.05 -3.59 -19.96
N LEU A 131 -22.83 -3.87 -20.39
CA LEU A 131 -21.59 -3.61 -19.66
C LEU A 131 -20.75 -2.59 -20.43
N ASN A 132 -19.97 -1.79 -19.71
CA ASN A 132 -18.99 -0.91 -20.33
C ASN A 132 -17.80 -1.76 -20.84
N PRO A 133 -17.45 -1.69 -22.14
CA PRO A 133 -16.38 -2.52 -22.71
C PRO A 133 -14.98 -2.24 -22.16
N SER A 134 -14.79 -1.13 -21.46
CA SER A 134 -13.51 -0.73 -20.84
C SER A 134 -13.37 -1.19 -19.40
N ASP A 135 -14.43 -1.65 -18.74
CA ASP A 135 -14.39 -2.07 -17.34
C ASP A 135 -14.03 -3.57 -17.27
N PHE A 136 -12.98 -3.91 -16.52
CA PHE A 136 -12.49 -5.28 -16.39
C PHE A 136 -11.69 -5.47 -15.10
N CYS A 137 -11.50 -6.72 -14.69
CA CYS A 137 -10.56 -7.09 -13.65
C CYS A 137 -9.30 -7.67 -14.29
N PRO A 138 -8.14 -6.98 -14.25
CA PRO A 138 -6.87 -7.57 -14.66
C PRO A 138 -6.60 -8.92 -13.98
N TYR A 139 -6.10 -9.87 -14.77
CA TYR A 139 -5.84 -11.26 -14.41
C TYR A 139 -7.05 -12.11 -14.04
N SER A 140 -8.25 -11.70 -14.45
CA SER A 140 -9.42 -12.56 -14.36
C SER A 140 -9.28 -13.79 -15.26
N ALA A 141 -9.79 -14.94 -14.80
CA ALA A 141 -9.86 -16.14 -15.61
C ALA A 141 -10.75 -15.91 -16.84
N THR A 142 -10.27 -16.33 -18.01
CA THR A 142 -11.06 -16.30 -19.25
C THR A 142 -11.96 -17.52 -19.33
N GLY A 143 -13.21 -17.32 -19.73
CA GLY A 143 -14.16 -18.42 -19.86
C GLY A 143 -15.59 -17.98 -19.62
N SER A 144 -16.52 -18.93 -19.71
CA SER A 144 -17.94 -18.69 -19.45
C SER A 144 -18.44 -19.59 -18.32
N THR A 145 -19.24 -19.00 -17.45
CA THR A 145 -19.88 -19.68 -16.33
C THR A 145 -21.38 -19.38 -16.34
N MET A 146 -22.18 -20.34 -15.89
CA MET A 146 -23.64 -20.22 -15.81
C MET A 146 -24.11 -20.74 -14.46
N GLY A 147 -24.94 -19.96 -13.77
CA GLY A 147 -25.39 -20.34 -12.44
C GLY A 147 -26.47 -19.43 -11.86
N GLY A 148 -26.93 -19.77 -10.65
CA GLY A 148 -27.69 -18.86 -9.80
C GLY A 148 -26.83 -17.72 -9.30
N VAL A 149 -27.44 -16.73 -8.65
CA VAL A 149 -26.73 -15.57 -8.11
C VAL A 149 -26.81 -15.57 -6.60
N VAL A 150 -25.67 -15.45 -5.94
CA VAL A 150 -25.59 -15.35 -4.47
C VAL A 150 -25.02 -14.01 -4.06
N TYR A 151 -25.72 -13.28 -3.19
CA TYR A 151 -25.21 -12.06 -2.58
C TYR A 151 -24.39 -12.38 -1.33
N ALA A 152 -23.12 -11.97 -1.32
CA ALA A 152 -22.16 -12.29 -0.25
C ALA A 152 -21.60 -11.04 0.46
N ASN A 153 -22.37 -9.95 0.52
CA ASN A 153 -21.97 -8.71 1.20
C ASN A 153 -20.61 -8.18 0.72
N TYR A 154 -19.60 -8.08 1.58
CA TYR A 154 -18.25 -7.64 1.18
C TYR A 154 -17.35 -8.80 0.75
N GLY A 155 -17.83 -10.04 0.80
CA GLY A 155 -17.02 -11.22 0.47
C GLY A 155 -15.93 -11.50 1.50
N ARG A 156 -16.18 -11.21 2.78
CA ARG A 156 -15.24 -11.52 3.86
C ARG A 156 -15.30 -13.00 4.25
N PRO A 157 -14.26 -13.54 4.92
CA PRO A 157 -14.32 -14.90 5.46
C PRO A 157 -15.56 -15.14 6.33
N GLU A 158 -15.92 -14.17 7.16
CA GLU A 158 -17.13 -14.15 8.00
C GLU A 158 -18.43 -14.17 7.18
N ASP A 159 -18.47 -13.48 6.03
CA ASP A 159 -19.65 -13.47 5.16
C ASP A 159 -19.90 -14.87 4.55
N PHE A 160 -18.85 -15.52 4.06
CA PHE A 160 -18.94 -16.88 3.50
C PHE A 160 -19.24 -17.94 4.56
N ASN A 161 -18.69 -17.80 5.78
CA ASN A 161 -19.01 -18.70 6.90
C ASN A 161 -20.48 -18.59 7.30
N TRP A 162 -21.05 -17.38 7.27
CA TRP A 162 -22.48 -17.17 7.53
C TRP A 162 -23.36 -17.78 6.43
N LEU A 163 -22.98 -17.65 5.14
CA LEU A 163 -23.73 -18.30 4.05
C LEU A 163 -23.79 -19.82 4.22
N LYS A 164 -22.69 -20.43 4.66
CA LYS A 164 -22.64 -21.87 4.96
C LYS A 164 -23.54 -22.25 6.13
N SER A 165 -23.57 -21.46 7.20
CA SER A 165 -24.38 -21.77 8.39
C SER A 165 -25.89 -21.70 8.12
N VAL A 166 -26.32 -20.89 7.15
CA VAL A 166 -27.71 -20.80 6.69
C VAL A 166 -28.03 -21.81 5.56
N GLY A 167 -27.07 -22.64 5.16
CA GLY A 167 -27.26 -23.70 4.17
C GLY A 167 -27.33 -23.22 2.72
N VAL A 168 -26.79 -22.04 2.40
CA VAL A 168 -26.75 -21.50 1.03
C VAL A 168 -25.59 -22.15 0.26
N SER A 169 -25.91 -22.90 -0.79
CA SER A 169 -24.90 -23.50 -1.67
C SER A 169 -24.34 -22.48 -2.66
N LEU A 170 -23.01 -22.38 -2.69
CA LEU A 170 -22.24 -21.53 -3.60
C LEU A 170 -21.71 -22.28 -4.83
N ILE A 171 -21.88 -23.61 -4.87
CA ILE A 171 -21.29 -24.48 -5.89
C ILE A 171 -21.81 -24.10 -7.28
N GLY A 172 -20.91 -23.61 -8.14
CA GLY A 172 -21.23 -23.19 -9.51
C GLY A 172 -22.03 -21.88 -9.61
N SER A 173 -22.32 -21.21 -8.49
CA SER A 173 -23.07 -19.95 -8.46
C SER A 173 -22.19 -18.75 -8.80
N VAL A 174 -22.79 -17.70 -9.34
CA VAL A 174 -22.15 -16.40 -9.55
C VAL A 174 -22.34 -15.55 -8.31
N VAL A 175 -21.24 -15.18 -7.64
CA VAL A 175 -21.29 -14.46 -6.37
C VAL A 175 -21.18 -12.96 -6.61
N VAL A 176 -22.09 -12.18 -6.04
CA VAL A 176 -22.12 -10.72 -6.11
C VAL A 176 -21.62 -10.13 -4.79
N MET A 177 -20.59 -9.29 -4.85
CA MET A 177 -19.91 -8.69 -3.70
C MET A 177 -19.75 -7.18 -3.86
N ARG A 178 -19.72 -6.47 -2.73
CA ARG A 178 -19.53 -5.02 -2.65
C ARG A 178 -18.05 -4.67 -2.66
N VAL A 179 -17.71 -3.54 -3.29
CA VAL A 179 -16.40 -2.89 -3.12
C VAL A 179 -16.18 -2.51 -1.65
N GLY A 180 -14.95 -2.64 -1.17
CA GLY A 180 -14.57 -2.25 0.20
C GLY A 180 -14.68 -3.38 1.23
N GLY A 181 -14.88 -3.01 2.49
CA GLY A 181 -14.97 -3.95 3.60
C GLY A 181 -13.64 -4.53 4.08
N GLY A 182 -12.51 -3.88 3.78
CA GLY A 182 -11.17 -4.30 4.23
C GLY A 182 -10.61 -5.51 3.48
N VAL A 183 -11.19 -5.87 2.33
CA VAL A 183 -10.79 -7.02 1.51
C VAL A 183 -10.63 -6.54 0.07
N SER A 184 -9.50 -6.88 -0.55
CA SER A 184 -9.17 -6.53 -1.95
C SER A 184 -10.03 -7.32 -2.97
N PHE A 185 -10.01 -6.91 -4.24
CA PHE A 185 -10.69 -7.67 -5.30
C PHE A 185 -10.11 -9.09 -5.44
N ALA A 186 -8.77 -9.21 -5.40
CA ALA A 186 -8.08 -10.50 -5.43
C ALA A 186 -8.54 -11.43 -4.30
N GLU A 187 -8.65 -10.92 -3.07
CA GLU A 187 -9.11 -11.71 -1.93
C GLU A 187 -10.58 -12.10 -2.03
N LYS A 188 -11.46 -11.22 -2.52
CA LYS A 188 -12.88 -11.51 -2.75
C LYS A 188 -13.05 -12.68 -3.72
N VAL A 189 -12.34 -12.62 -4.87
CA VAL A 189 -12.42 -13.66 -5.90
C VAL A 189 -11.85 -14.98 -5.37
N TRP A 190 -10.70 -14.94 -4.71
CA TRP A 190 -10.10 -16.14 -4.09
C TRP A 190 -10.99 -16.78 -3.02
N LEU A 191 -11.64 -15.97 -2.18
CA LEU A 191 -12.59 -16.47 -1.19
C LEU A 191 -13.84 -17.06 -1.86
N ALA A 192 -14.39 -16.43 -2.89
CA ALA A 192 -15.51 -16.97 -3.64
C ALA A 192 -15.16 -18.33 -4.27
N GLU A 193 -13.99 -18.42 -4.92
CA GLU A 193 -13.46 -19.64 -5.51
C GLU A 193 -13.30 -20.77 -4.48
N ARG A 194 -12.68 -20.48 -3.33
CA ARG A 194 -12.51 -21.46 -2.24
C ARG A 194 -13.83 -21.99 -1.67
N ASN A 195 -14.92 -21.24 -1.85
CA ASN A 195 -16.25 -21.65 -1.42
C ASN A 195 -17.07 -22.30 -2.55
N GLY A 196 -16.45 -22.58 -3.71
CA GLY A 196 -17.05 -23.31 -4.82
C GLY A 196 -17.79 -22.44 -5.84
N ALA A 197 -17.67 -21.11 -5.76
CA ALA A 197 -18.29 -20.21 -6.73
C ALA A 197 -17.83 -20.52 -8.16
N GLY A 198 -18.74 -20.35 -9.13
CA GLY A 198 -18.43 -20.46 -10.56
C GLY A 198 -17.97 -19.14 -11.19
N GLY A 199 -18.16 -18.02 -10.52
CA GLY A 199 -17.75 -16.68 -10.97
C GLY A 199 -18.03 -15.59 -9.95
N ALA A 200 -17.43 -14.42 -10.13
CA ALA A 200 -17.55 -13.28 -9.21
C ALA A 200 -17.96 -11.99 -9.92
N LEU A 201 -18.86 -11.23 -9.32
CA LEU A 201 -19.26 -9.89 -9.74
C LEU A 201 -19.02 -8.92 -8.59
N ILE A 202 -18.32 -7.82 -8.85
CA ILE A 202 -17.98 -6.83 -7.81
C ILE A 202 -18.57 -5.47 -8.18
N TYR A 203 -19.26 -4.81 -7.25
CA TYR A 203 -19.97 -3.56 -7.53
C TYR A 203 -19.81 -2.48 -6.46
N PRO A 204 -19.83 -1.19 -6.83
CA PRO A 204 -19.77 -0.08 -5.87
C PRO A 204 -21.16 0.19 -5.26
N ASP A 205 -21.40 -0.24 -4.03
CA ASP A 205 -22.68 0.01 -3.35
C ASP A 205 -22.84 1.49 -2.94
N PRO A 206 -24.00 2.13 -3.17
CA PRO A 206 -24.25 3.50 -2.73
C PRO A 206 -24.13 3.74 -1.21
N ALA A 207 -24.12 2.69 -0.40
CA ALA A 207 -23.86 2.76 1.03
C ALA A 207 -22.40 3.10 1.36
N ASP A 208 -21.45 2.62 0.54
CA ASP A 208 -20.00 2.82 0.73
C ASP A 208 -19.47 3.94 -0.16
N LEU A 209 -19.94 3.94 -1.42
CA LEU A 209 -19.48 4.81 -2.49
C LEU A 209 -20.69 5.60 -2.99
N PRO A 210 -20.92 6.83 -2.50
CA PRO A 210 -22.10 7.61 -2.83
C PRO A 210 -22.29 7.79 -4.34
N GLN A 211 -23.53 7.62 -4.81
CA GLN A 211 -23.90 7.65 -6.23
C GLN A 211 -24.69 8.93 -6.56
N ASP A 212 -24.03 10.09 -6.46
CA ASP A 212 -24.61 11.38 -6.85
C ASP A 212 -23.57 12.24 -7.59
N PRO A 213 -23.58 12.24 -8.94
CA PRO A 213 -22.63 13.02 -9.74
C PRO A 213 -22.64 14.53 -9.47
N ARG A 214 -23.74 15.08 -8.91
CA ARG A 214 -23.88 16.49 -8.55
C ARG A 214 -23.32 16.80 -7.16
N ARG A 215 -23.13 15.78 -6.31
CA ARG A 215 -22.61 15.90 -4.94
C ARG A 215 -21.36 15.04 -4.75
N LEU A 216 -20.43 15.06 -5.71
CA LEU A 216 -19.14 14.35 -5.63
C LEU A 216 -19.27 12.83 -5.43
N GLY A 217 -20.26 12.22 -6.06
CA GLY A 217 -20.46 10.77 -6.10
C GLY A 217 -20.29 10.19 -7.49
N LEU A 218 -20.23 8.86 -7.57
CA LEU A 218 -20.16 8.13 -8.83
C LEU A 218 -21.47 8.23 -9.61
N ASN A 219 -21.38 8.03 -10.92
CA ASN A 219 -22.56 7.72 -11.73
C ASN A 219 -22.95 6.25 -11.46
N THR A 220 -24.25 5.98 -11.38
CA THR A 220 -24.78 4.63 -11.13
C THR A 220 -24.39 3.60 -12.20
N HIS A 221 -23.96 4.06 -13.37
CA HIS A 221 -23.48 3.24 -14.49
C HIS A 221 -21.96 3.01 -14.49
N THR A 222 -21.21 3.61 -13.55
CA THR A 222 -19.77 3.45 -13.43
C THR A 222 -19.45 2.20 -12.60
N ALA A 223 -18.56 1.34 -13.11
CA ALA A 223 -17.96 0.27 -12.33
C ALA A 223 -16.56 0.68 -11.83
N VAL A 224 -16.02 -0.04 -10.85
CA VAL A 224 -14.67 0.12 -10.33
C VAL A 224 -13.83 -1.05 -10.81
N SER A 225 -12.74 -0.77 -11.53
CA SER A 225 -11.83 -1.81 -12.05
C SER A 225 -10.65 -2.01 -11.10
N GLU A 226 -10.23 -3.25 -10.86
CA GLU A 226 -9.07 -3.56 -10.02
C GLU A 226 -8.57 -4.97 -10.34
N HIS A 227 -7.28 -5.25 -10.19
CA HIS A 227 -6.71 -6.57 -10.44
C HIS A 227 -7.25 -7.62 -9.45
N VAL A 228 -7.31 -8.87 -9.91
CA VAL A 228 -7.77 -10.01 -9.10
C VAL A 228 -6.68 -11.06 -8.86
N HIS A 229 -5.42 -10.71 -9.15
CA HIS A 229 -4.25 -11.53 -8.82
C HIS A 229 -3.93 -11.44 -7.32
N LEU A 230 -3.99 -12.57 -6.61
CA LEU A 230 -3.62 -12.72 -5.20
C LEU A 230 -2.10 -12.87 -5.04
N GLY A 231 -1.38 -11.91 -5.59
CA GLY A 231 0.07 -11.86 -5.65
C GLY A 231 0.52 -10.44 -5.96
N SER A 232 1.79 -10.29 -6.28
CA SER A 232 2.40 -9.05 -6.75
C SER A 232 3.43 -9.41 -7.82
N GLY A 233 3.72 -8.51 -8.75
CA GLY A 233 4.61 -8.82 -9.87
C GLY A 233 3.90 -9.42 -11.08
N ASP A 234 4.67 -9.77 -12.10
CA ASP A 234 4.19 -10.56 -13.23
C ASP A 234 3.79 -11.96 -12.71
N PRO A 235 2.51 -12.34 -12.84
CA PRO A 235 2.05 -13.64 -12.35
C PRO A 235 2.64 -14.85 -13.09
N PHE A 236 3.42 -14.64 -14.15
CA PHE A 236 4.05 -15.70 -14.95
C PHE A 236 5.55 -15.88 -14.69
N THR A 237 6.16 -15.02 -13.87
CA THR A 237 7.57 -15.12 -13.44
C THR A 237 7.74 -14.98 -11.92
N PRO A 238 6.92 -15.62 -11.07
CA PRO A 238 6.98 -15.42 -9.63
C PRO A 238 8.35 -15.77 -9.05
N GLY A 239 9.02 -14.77 -8.49
CA GLY A 239 10.33 -14.84 -7.86
C GLY A 239 11.53 -14.68 -8.79
N PHE A 240 11.30 -14.32 -10.05
CA PHE A 240 12.35 -14.05 -11.02
C PHE A 240 11.98 -12.85 -11.87
N PRO A 241 12.89 -11.89 -12.09
CA PRO A 241 12.59 -10.73 -12.91
C PRO A 241 12.18 -11.18 -14.32
N SER A 242 11.15 -10.55 -14.86
CA SER A 242 10.59 -10.90 -16.16
C SER A 242 11.61 -10.67 -17.28
N PHE A 243 11.84 -11.74 -18.05
CA PHE A 243 12.69 -11.71 -19.24
C PHE A 243 11.84 -11.76 -20.51
N ASN A 244 12.44 -11.35 -21.62
CA ASN A 244 11.83 -11.51 -22.93
C ASN A 244 11.52 -13.02 -23.16
N HIS A 245 10.26 -13.33 -23.49
CA HIS A 245 9.58 -14.63 -23.34
C HIS A 245 10.09 -15.79 -24.21
N THR A 246 11.33 -15.74 -24.69
CA THR A 246 11.94 -16.79 -25.53
C THR A 246 12.82 -17.76 -24.75
N GLN A 247 13.19 -17.44 -23.50
CA GLN A 247 14.22 -18.20 -22.78
C GLN A 247 13.68 -19.13 -21.68
N PHE A 248 12.51 -18.86 -21.08
CA PHE A 248 11.95 -19.69 -20.01
C PHE A 248 10.43 -19.91 -20.17
N PRO A 249 9.92 -21.12 -19.90
CA PRO A 249 8.49 -21.36 -19.87
C PRO A 249 7.85 -20.58 -18.71
N PRO A 250 6.67 -19.96 -18.92
CA PRO A 250 5.99 -19.21 -17.87
C PRO A 250 5.58 -20.15 -16.72
N ILE A 251 5.86 -19.73 -15.48
CA ILE A 251 5.43 -20.43 -14.27
C ILE A 251 4.25 -19.65 -13.71
N GLN A 252 3.06 -20.24 -13.75
CA GLN A 252 1.87 -19.57 -13.25
C GLN A 252 1.88 -19.45 -11.72
N SER A 253 1.71 -18.24 -11.24
CA SER A 253 1.51 -17.93 -9.83
C SER A 253 0.26 -18.63 -9.29
N SER A 254 0.38 -19.23 -8.11
CA SER A 254 -0.75 -19.82 -7.38
C SER A 254 -1.81 -18.80 -6.96
N GLY A 255 -1.53 -17.49 -7.14
CA GLY A 255 -2.45 -16.40 -6.86
C GLY A 255 -3.39 -16.03 -8.01
N LEU A 256 -3.26 -16.63 -9.19
CA LEU A 256 -4.20 -16.38 -10.29
C LEU A 256 -5.54 -17.06 -10.02
N PRO A 257 -6.68 -16.35 -10.21
CA PRO A 257 -7.99 -16.94 -9.98
C PRO A 257 -8.32 -17.97 -11.08
N LEU A 258 -9.04 -19.03 -10.71
CA LEU A 258 -9.57 -20.02 -11.67
C LEU A 258 -10.98 -19.66 -12.16
N ILE A 259 -11.64 -18.71 -11.50
CA ILE A 259 -13.00 -18.30 -11.82
C ILE A 259 -13.03 -16.95 -12.54
N PRO A 260 -13.95 -16.75 -13.50
CA PRO A 260 -14.15 -15.46 -14.14
C PRO A 260 -14.68 -14.43 -13.14
N ALA A 261 -14.22 -13.18 -13.28
CA ALA A 261 -14.56 -12.07 -12.41
C ALA A 261 -14.80 -10.81 -13.24
N LEU A 262 -15.92 -10.11 -13.01
CA LEU A 262 -16.24 -8.86 -13.69
C LEU A 262 -16.59 -7.75 -12.69
N PRO A 263 -16.09 -6.53 -12.92
CA PRO A 263 -16.64 -5.37 -12.25
C PRO A 263 -17.98 -4.99 -12.90
N ILE A 264 -18.96 -4.63 -12.09
CA ILE A 264 -20.28 -4.18 -12.57
C ILE A 264 -20.69 -2.88 -11.88
N SER A 265 -21.55 -2.12 -12.54
CA SER A 265 -22.07 -0.88 -11.99
C SER A 265 -23.18 -1.10 -10.97
N ALA A 266 -23.48 -0.09 -10.15
CA ALA A 266 -24.57 -0.14 -9.18
C ALA A 266 -25.93 -0.40 -9.85
N THR A 267 -26.18 0.13 -11.05
CA THR A 267 -27.39 -0.14 -11.83
C THR A 267 -27.51 -1.61 -12.20
N VAL A 268 -26.42 -2.23 -12.66
CA VAL A 268 -26.40 -3.66 -13.01
C VAL A 268 -26.62 -4.52 -11.77
N ALA A 269 -25.95 -4.20 -10.66
CA ALA A 269 -26.14 -4.89 -9.39
C ALA A 269 -27.59 -4.78 -8.88
N ALA A 270 -28.21 -3.59 -8.93
CA ALA A 270 -29.61 -3.42 -8.55
C ALA A 270 -30.56 -4.28 -9.39
N LYS A 271 -30.29 -4.41 -10.70
CA LYS A 271 -31.09 -5.25 -11.60
C LYS A 271 -30.98 -6.74 -11.26
N LEU A 272 -29.79 -7.22 -10.89
CA LEU A 272 -29.58 -8.61 -10.50
C LEU A 272 -30.16 -8.90 -9.11
N LEU A 273 -29.83 -8.07 -8.13
CA LEU A 273 -30.18 -8.30 -6.72
C LEU A 273 -31.67 -8.07 -6.42
N SER A 274 -32.38 -7.23 -7.19
CA SER A 274 -33.83 -7.05 -7.03
C SER A 274 -34.66 -8.28 -7.41
N GLN A 275 -34.10 -9.16 -8.24
CA GLN A 275 -34.76 -10.39 -8.71
C GLN A 275 -34.50 -11.60 -7.81
N LEU A 276 -33.57 -11.48 -6.85
CA LEU A 276 -33.23 -12.55 -5.92
C LEU A 276 -34.43 -12.96 -5.05
N SER A 277 -34.47 -14.24 -4.74
CA SER A 277 -35.34 -14.89 -3.76
C SER A 277 -34.51 -15.80 -2.86
N GLY A 278 -35.05 -16.20 -1.71
CA GLY A 278 -34.36 -17.06 -0.76
C GLY A 278 -34.27 -16.44 0.63
N ALA A 279 -33.28 -16.85 1.42
CA ALA A 279 -33.10 -16.39 2.78
C ALA A 279 -32.84 -14.87 2.86
N SER A 280 -33.39 -14.23 3.89
CA SER A 280 -33.10 -12.84 4.19
C SER A 280 -31.65 -12.67 4.66
N CYS A 281 -30.94 -11.65 4.18
CA CYS A 281 -29.63 -11.33 4.72
C CYS A 281 -29.69 -10.61 6.07
N PRO A 282 -28.59 -10.63 6.86
CA PRO A 282 -28.47 -9.86 8.08
C PRO A 282 -28.71 -8.36 7.84
N PRO A 283 -29.26 -7.60 8.81
CA PRO A 283 -29.48 -6.16 8.65
C PRO A 283 -28.21 -5.37 8.31
N SER A 284 -27.04 -5.84 8.78
CA SER A 284 -25.74 -5.23 8.48
C SER A 284 -25.31 -5.35 7.02
N TRP A 285 -25.87 -6.31 6.26
CA TRP A 285 -25.56 -6.52 4.84
C TRP A 285 -26.38 -5.62 3.93
N ARG A 286 -27.35 -4.89 4.48
CA ARG A 286 -28.24 -4.04 3.70
C ARG A 286 -27.48 -2.85 3.11
N GLY A 287 -27.30 -2.87 1.80
CA GLY A 287 -26.78 -1.75 1.01
C GLY A 287 -27.83 -0.65 0.79
N ARG A 288 -27.52 0.27 -0.14
CA ARG A 288 -28.41 1.38 -0.54
C ARG A 288 -28.81 1.34 -2.02
N LEU A 289 -28.78 0.17 -2.64
CA LEU A 289 -29.30 -0.01 -3.99
C LEU A 289 -30.83 0.19 -4.03
N PRO A 290 -31.36 0.85 -5.07
CA PRO A 290 -32.79 1.09 -5.21
C PRO A 290 -33.54 -0.21 -5.55
N TYR A 291 -34.73 -0.39 -4.96
CA TYR A 291 -35.63 -1.53 -5.23
C TYR A 291 -35.05 -2.92 -4.92
N VAL A 292 -33.96 -3.01 -4.15
CA VAL A 292 -33.34 -4.28 -3.74
C VAL A 292 -33.79 -4.65 -2.33
N ARG A 293 -34.28 -5.88 -2.16
CA ARG A 293 -34.53 -6.48 -0.84
C ARG A 293 -33.23 -7.16 -0.35
N CYS A 294 -33.00 -7.16 0.96
CA CYS A 294 -31.84 -7.87 1.54
C CYS A 294 -32.12 -9.37 1.53
N VAL A 295 -31.84 -10.03 0.40
CA VAL A 295 -31.96 -11.47 0.20
C VAL A 295 -30.67 -12.02 -0.41
N VAL A 296 -30.32 -13.27 -0.10
CA VAL A 296 -29.02 -13.82 -0.48
C VAL A 296 -29.01 -14.68 -1.75
N GLY A 297 -30.15 -15.14 -2.26
CA GLY A 297 -30.19 -16.12 -3.34
C GLY A 297 -30.20 -17.57 -2.82
N PRO A 298 -29.83 -18.57 -3.64
CA PRO A 298 -29.21 -18.48 -4.98
C PRO A 298 -30.19 -18.28 -6.15
N GLU A 299 -31.49 -18.43 -5.90
CA GLU A 299 -32.52 -18.44 -6.93
C GLU A 299 -33.04 -17.04 -7.25
N PHE A 300 -33.44 -16.84 -8.50
CA PHE A 300 -34.30 -15.71 -8.86
C PHE A 300 -35.77 -16.09 -8.72
N SER A 301 -36.62 -15.11 -8.40
CA SER A 301 -38.07 -15.31 -8.22
C SER A 301 -38.76 -15.88 -9.48
N SER A 302 -38.12 -15.78 -10.64
CA SER A 302 -38.59 -16.25 -11.94
C SER A 302 -37.95 -17.56 -12.42
N GLY A 303 -37.08 -18.20 -11.61
CA GLY A 303 -36.31 -19.39 -12.02
C GLY A 303 -35.21 -19.11 -13.05
N ARG A 304 -34.92 -17.83 -13.32
CA ARG A 304 -33.87 -17.38 -14.24
C ARG A 304 -32.47 -17.68 -13.68
N ARG A 305 -31.47 -17.68 -14.56
CA ARG A 305 -30.04 -17.83 -14.23
C ARG A 305 -29.21 -16.74 -14.89
N VAL A 306 -27.93 -16.63 -14.51
CA VAL A 306 -26.98 -15.71 -15.16
C VAL A 306 -25.96 -16.51 -15.93
N LYS A 307 -25.63 -16.05 -17.14
CA LYS A 307 -24.43 -16.44 -17.88
C LYS A 307 -23.45 -15.28 -17.86
N MET A 308 -22.22 -15.53 -17.48
CA MET A 308 -21.11 -14.58 -17.57
C MET A 308 -20.06 -15.13 -18.52
N SER A 309 -19.46 -14.28 -19.34
CA SER A 309 -18.31 -14.63 -20.17
C SER A 309 -17.26 -13.54 -20.09
N VAL A 310 -16.01 -13.93 -19.79
CA VAL A 310 -14.86 -13.04 -19.66
C VAL A 310 -13.86 -13.34 -20.78
N HIS A 311 -13.51 -12.30 -21.53
CA HIS A 311 -12.60 -12.35 -22.66
C HIS A 311 -11.54 -11.26 -22.51
N ASN A 312 -10.49 -11.61 -21.77
CA ASN A 312 -9.29 -10.79 -21.64
C ASN A 312 -8.13 -11.50 -22.34
N VAL A 313 -7.18 -10.74 -22.87
CA VAL A 313 -6.04 -11.23 -23.65
C VAL A 313 -4.74 -10.79 -22.98
N MET A 314 -3.82 -11.74 -22.86
CA MET A 314 -2.46 -11.48 -22.39
C MET A 314 -1.68 -10.77 -23.50
N THR A 315 -1.10 -9.62 -23.19
CA THR A 315 -0.36 -8.77 -24.12
C THR A 315 1.01 -8.46 -23.51
N PRO A 316 2.11 -8.74 -24.23
CA PRO A 316 3.44 -8.34 -23.77
C PRO A 316 3.56 -6.82 -23.84
N VAL A 317 4.03 -6.21 -22.75
CA VAL A 317 4.18 -4.77 -22.61
C VAL A 317 5.60 -4.45 -22.15
N LEU A 318 6.20 -3.44 -22.79
CA LEU A 318 7.45 -2.84 -22.32
C LEU A 318 7.11 -1.82 -21.22
N LEU A 319 7.54 -2.12 -20.01
CA LEU A 319 7.40 -1.27 -18.84
C LEU A 319 8.67 -0.45 -18.64
N ASN A 320 8.51 0.80 -18.21
CA ASN A 320 9.64 1.70 -17.96
C ASN A 320 9.59 2.27 -16.54
N ASN A 321 10.40 1.73 -15.66
CA ASN A 321 10.64 2.32 -14.35
C ASN A 321 11.67 3.45 -14.50
N ILE A 322 11.40 4.61 -13.92
CA ILE A 322 12.29 5.78 -14.00
C ILE A 322 12.93 6.00 -12.64
N PHE A 323 14.25 6.01 -12.60
CA PHE A 323 15.05 6.16 -11.38
C PHE A 323 15.85 7.45 -11.40
N SER A 324 16.02 8.03 -10.21
CA SER A 324 16.96 9.12 -9.97
C SER A 324 17.53 9.00 -8.56
N SER A 325 18.83 9.24 -8.38
CA SER A 325 19.50 9.05 -7.10
C SER A 325 20.36 10.23 -6.67
N LEU A 326 20.44 10.42 -5.35
CA LEU A 326 21.45 11.23 -4.67
C LEU A 326 22.31 10.29 -3.83
N GLU A 327 23.62 10.27 -4.06
CA GLU A 327 24.55 9.36 -3.42
C GLU A 327 24.88 9.83 -1.99
N GLY A 328 24.84 8.89 -1.04
CA GLY A 328 25.23 9.12 0.34
C GLY A 328 26.74 9.24 0.50
N ARG A 329 27.22 10.12 1.38
CA ARG A 329 28.67 10.35 1.56
C ARG A 329 29.37 9.33 2.45
N VAL A 330 28.66 8.67 3.37
CA VAL A 330 29.27 7.77 4.36
C VAL A 330 28.85 6.32 4.11
N GLU A 331 27.57 6.12 3.78
CA GLU A 331 26.97 4.81 3.50
C GLU A 331 26.26 4.86 2.12
N PRO A 332 27.00 5.04 1.00
CA PRO A 332 26.41 5.17 -0.34
C PRO A 332 25.65 3.91 -0.80
N ASP A 333 25.95 2.77 -0.20
CA ASP A 333 25.33 1.48 -0.50
C ASP A 333 24.01 1.24 0.23
N GLN A 334 23.64 2.12 1.17
CA GLN A 334 22.35 2.09 1.86
C GLN A 334 21.36 3.05 1.19
N TYR A 335 20.23 2.51 0.74
CA TYR A 335 19.20 3.23 -0.02
C TYR A 335 17.95 3.50 0.82
N ILE A 336 17.49 4.74 0.81
CA ILE A 336 16.14 5.12 1.22
C ILE A 336 15.35 5.36 -0.05
N ILE A 337 14.31 4.55 -0.25
CA ILE A 337 13.60 4.49 -1.52
C ILE A 337 12.26 5.23 -1.38
N LEU A 338 12.02 6.16 -2.29
CA LEU A 338 10.79 6.92 -2.42
C LEU A 338 10.14 6.54 -3.74
N GLY A 339 8.99 5.88 -3.69
CA GLY A 339 8.32 5.34 -4.87
C GLY A 339 6.94 5.94 -5.10
N ALA A 340 6.58 6.15 -6.36
CA ALA A 340 5.22 6.48 -6.76
C ALA A 340 4.82 5.73 -8.03
N GLN A 341 3.62 5.16 -8.03
CA GLN A 341 2.95 4.61 -9.20
C GLN A 341 2.67 5.71 -10.22
N ARG A 342 2.99 5.44 -11.49
CA ARG A 342 2.75 6.35 -12.62
C ARG A 342 1.60 5.93 -13.51
N ASP A 343 1.35 4.64 -13.69
CA ASP A 343 0.29 4.17 -14.58
C ASP A 343 -1.10 4.31 -13.96
N SER A 344 -2.12 4.46 -14.81
CA SER A 344 -3.52 4.45 -14.39
C SER A 344 -4.43 4.02 -15.54
N LEU A 345 -5.43 3.19 -15.23
CA LEU A 345 -6.45 2.77 -16.20
C LEU A 345 -7.40 3.92 -16.59
N GLY A 346 -7.61 4.88 -15.69
CA GLY A 346 -8.34 6.13 -15.92
C GLY A 346 -7.41 7.36 -15.91
N PRO A 347 -7.94 8.60 -15.81
CA PRO A 347 -7.10 9.78 -15.70
C PRO A 347 -6.20 9.78 -14.45
N GLY A 348 -6.60 9.12 -13.36
CA GLY A 348 -5.67 8.75 -12.29
C GLY A 348 -5.12 9.91 -11.46
N ALA A 349 -5.90 10.95 -11.17
CA ALA A 349 -5.45 12.07 -10.35
C ALA A 349 -4.98 11.62 -8.96
N VAL A 350 -5.81 10.85 -8.25
CA VAL A 350 -5.41 10.25 -6.97
C VAL A 350 -4.52 9.04 -7.20
N LYS A 351 -4.85 8.19 -8.19
CA LYS A 351 -4.16 6.91 -8.39
C LYS A 351 -2.66 7.07 -8.66
N SER A 352 -2.30 7.99 -9.56
CA SER A 352 -0.92 8.18 -10.04
C SER A 352 -0.45 9.63 -9.89
N GLY A 353 -1.32 10.58 -10.18
CA GLY A 353 -0.95 11.99 -10.33
C GLY A 353 -0.41 12.64 -9.07
N VAL A 354 -1.11 12.49 -7.94
CA VAL A 354 -0.69 13.09 -6.66
C VAL A 354 0.65 12.52 -6.20
N GLY A 355 0.80 11.20 -6.24
CA GLY A 355 2.04 10.52 -5.83
C GLY A 355 3.23 10.96 -6.68
N THR A 356 3.06 10.98 -8.00
CA THR A 356 4.07 11.45 -8.95
C THR A 356 4.45 12.91 -8.70
N ALA A 357 3.47 13.79 -8.45
CA ALA A 357 3.74 15.20 -8.17
C ALA A 357 4.57 15.39 -6.87
N ILE A 358 4.23 14.66 -5.80
CA ILE A 358 4.97 14.70 -4.53
C ILE A 358 6.38 14.14 -4.72
N LEU A 359 6.53 13.03 -5.44
CA LEU A 359 7.83 12.42 -5.72
C LEU A 359 8.77 13.42 -6.41
N MET A 360 8.28 14.09 -7.45
CA MET A 360 9.06 15.07 -8.21
C MET A 360 9.45 16.28 -7.35
N GLU A 361 8.55 16.76 -6.48
CA GLU A 361 8.83 17.90 -5.61
C GLU A 361 9.82 17.54 -4.50
N LEU A 362 9.73 16.32 -3.94
CA LEU A 362 10.72 15.80 -3.00
C LEU A 362 12.09 15.70 -3.66
N ALA A 363 12.20 15.11 -4.86
CA ALA A 363 13.45 15.01 -5.61
C ALA A 363 14.07 16.40 -5.85
N ARG A 364 13.26 17.38 -6.27
CA ARG A 364 13.68 18.76 -6.45
C ARG A 364 14.19 19.40 -5.15
N THR A 365 13.46 19.20 -4.06
CA THR A 365 13.79 19.76 -2.74
C THR A 365 15.12 19.21 -2.25
N PHE A 366 15.30 17.88 -2.25
CA PHE A 366 16.55 17.25 -1.84
C PHE A 366 17.73 17.62 -2.75
N SER A 367 17.52 17.67 -4.07
CA SER A 367 18.55 18.13 -5.01
C SER A 367 18.99 19.57 -4.71
N THR A 368 18.04 20.46 -4.40
CA THR A 368 18.33 21.85 -4.03
C THR A 368 19.07 21.93 -2.70
N MET A 369 18.68 21.13 -1.71
CA MET A 369 19.40 21.03 -0.44
C MET A 369 20.85 20.60 -0.65
N VAL A 370 21.09 19.59 -1.50
CA VAL A 370 22.44 19.09 -1.82
C VAL A 370 23.28 20.18 -2.51
N LYS A 371 22.70 20.90 -3.49
CA LYS A 371 23.35 22.08 -4.09
C LYS A 371 23.76 23.12 -3.04
N ASN A 372 22.92 23.29 -2.01
CA ASN A 372 23.14 24.26 -0.93
C ASN A 372 23.99 23.70 0.23
N GLY A 373 24.70 22.59 0.02
CA GLY A 373 25.68 22.05 0.96
C GLY A 373 25.16 20.98 1.92
N PHE A 374 23.88 20.58 1.84
CA PHE A 374 23.44 19.36 2.51
C PHE A 374 24.14 18.15 1.90
N SER A 375 24.50 17.18 2.73
CA SER A 375 25.17 15.96 2.29
C SER A 375 24.55 14.79 3.01
N PRO A 376 23.71 13.99 2.33
CA PRO A 376 23.08 12.86 2.98
C PRO A 376 24.13 11.81 3.34
N ARG A 377 23.95 11.16 4.49
CA ARG A 377 24.81 10.07 4.95
C ARG A 377 24.59 8.82 4.09
N ARG A 378 23.32 8.55 3.78
CA ARG A 378 22.81 7.40 3.00
C ARG A 378 22.24 7.87 1.67
N SER A 379 22.22 7.00 0.68
CA SER A 379 21.72 7.33 -0.65
C SER A 379 20.20 7.44 -0.68
N LEU A 380 19.69 8.42 -1.41
CA LEU A 380 18.26 8.61 -1.68
C LEU A 380 17.95 8.12 -3.09
N LEU A 381 16.93 7.28 -3.23
CA LEU A 381 16.49 6.74 -4.52
C LEU A 381 15.04 7.14 -4.77
N PHE A 382 14.80 7.92 -5.81
CA PHE A 382 13.47 8.34 -6.26
C PHE A 382 13.05 7.48 -7.45
N VAL A 383 11.87 6.87 -7.36
CA VAL A 383 11.42 5.89 -8.36
C VAL A 383 9.98 6.15 -8.80
N SER A 384 9.79 6.24 -10.10
CA SER A 384 8.48 6.25 -10.74
C SER A 384 8.21 4.86 -11.34
N TRP A 385 7.30 4.12 -10.70
CA TRP A 385 6.95 2.75 -11.06
C TRP A 385 5.91 2.68 -12.18
N ASP A 386 6.04 1.70 -13.07
CA ASP A 386 5.04 1.36 -14.08
C ASP A 386 4.25 0.10 -13.66
N ALA A 387 3.08 -0.12 -14.29
CA ALA A 387 2.20 -1.26 -14.07
C ALA A 387 1.80 -1.58 -12.61
N GLY A 388 1.56 -0.55 -11.80
CA GLY A 388 0.97 -0.66 -10.47
C GLY A 388 -0.49 -1.13 -10.48
N GLU A 389 -1.30 -0.78 -11.49
CA GLU A 389 -2.69 -1.24 -11.63
C GLU A 389 -2.81 -2.76 -11.83
N PHE A 390 -1.69 -3.39 -12.17
CA PHE A 390 -1.57 -4.82 -12.45
C PHE A 390 -0.89 -5.56 -11.29
N GLY A 391 -1.06 -5.07 -10.05
CA GLY A 391 -0.46 -5.71 -8.87
C GLY A 391 1.01 -5.37 -8.70
N ASN A 392 1.36 -4.07 -8.80
CA ASN A 392 2.72 -3.57 -8.56
C ASN A 392 3.80 -4.24 -9.41
N VAL A 393 3.51 -4.55 -10.68
CA VAL A 393 4.43 -5.31 -11.54
C VAL A 393 5.79 -4.64 -11.61
N GLY A 394 5.86 -3.37 -12.02
CA GLY A 394 7.15 -2.68 -12.17
C GLY A 394 8.00 -2.65 -10.91
N ALA A 395 7.39 -2.48 -9.73
CA ALA A 395 8.11 -2.49 -8.46
C ALA A 395 8.58 -3.90 -8.08
N THR A 396 7.72 -4.91 -8.25
CA THR A 396 8.03 -6.28 -7.84
C THR A 396 9.07 -6.94 -8.73
N GLU A 397 9.06 -6.70 -10.05
CA GLU A 397 10.12 -7.19 -10.94
C GLU A 397 11.49 -6.62 -10.54
N TRP A 398 11.54 -5.36 -10.13
CA TRP A 398 12.76 -4.76 -9.58
C TRP A 398 13.17 -5.45 -8.28
N LEU A 399 12.22 -5.71 -7.38
CA LEU A 399 12.50 -6.42 -6.13
C LEU A 399 13.05 -7.84 -6.37
N GLU A 400 12.50 -8.55 -7.36
CA GLU A 400 12.94 -9.90 -7.74
C GLU A 400 14.37 -9.92 -8.25
N GLY A 401 14.78 -8.90 -9.01
CA GLY A 401 16.16 -8.75 -9.47
C GLY A 401 17.19 -8.62 -8.34
N TYR A 402 16.78 -8.11 -7.17
CA TYR A 402 17.70 -7.79 -6.06
C TYR A 402 17.36 -8.48 -4.74
N LEU A 403 16.43 -9.43 -4.72
CA LEU A 403 15.85 -10.02 -3.50
C LEU A 403 16.89 -10.50 -2.47
N SER A 404 17.98 -11.10 -2.95
CA SER A 404 19.05 -11.63 -2.10
C SER A 404 19.97 -10.55 -1.50
N MET A 405 19.92 -9.31 -2.01
CA MET A 405 20.79 -8.21 -1.59
C MET A 405 20.03 -7.05 -0.94
N LEU A 406 18.72 -6.93 -1.15
CA LEU A 406 17.92 -5.78 -0.66
C LEU A 406 18.05 -5.57 0.84
N HIS A 407 18.06 -6.64 1.64
CA HIS A 407 18.20 -6.54 3.09
C HIS A 407 19.56 -5.98 3.59
N LEU A 408 20.55 -5.87 2.71
CA LEU A 408 21.85 -5.26 2.98
C LEU A 408 21.92 -3.79 2.54
N LYS A 409 20.99 -3.37 1.67
CA LYS A 409 21.04 -2.07 1.00
C LYS A 409 19.82 -1.21 1.28
N ALA A 410 18.61 -1.73 1.11
CA ALA A 410 17.37 -0.99 1.31
C ALA A 410 17.08 -0.79 2.80
N VAL A 411 17.15 0.45 3.25
CA VAL A 411 16.89 0.87 4.64
C VAL A 411 15.39 0.91 4.90
N ALA A 412 14.66 1.61 4.03
CA ALA A 412 13.22 1.75 4.09
C ALA A 412 12.65 2.14 2.72
N TYR A 413 11.39 1.79 2.51
CA TYR A 413 10.59 2.20 1.35
C TYR A 413 9.42 3.10 1.78
N PHE A 414 9.25 4.21 1.08
CA PHE A 414 8.13 5.13 1.23
C PHE A 414 7.28 5.08 -0.04
N SER A 415 6.08 4.53 0.08
CA SER A 415 5.06 4.60 -0.97
C SER A 415 4.34 5.94 -0.91
N LEU A 416 4.35 6.65 -2.04
CA LEU A 416 3.58 7.87 -2.27
C LEU A 416 2.30 7.60 -3.09
N ASP A 417 1.96 6.34 -3.29
CA ASP A 417 0.75 5.95 -3.99
C ASP A 417 -0.47 6.48 -3.25
N GLN A 418 -1.44 7.00 -4.00
CA GLN A 418 -2.75 7.33 -3.42
C GLN A 418 -2.64 8.31 -2.22
N ALA A 419 -1.61 9.15 -2.24
CA ALA A 419 -1.14 9.97 -1.12
C ALA A 419 -2.19 10.96 -0.57
N ILE A 420 -3.08 11.48 -1.41
CA ILE A 420 -4.10 12.46 -1.00
C ILE A 420 -5.48 12.07 -1.55
N MET A 421 -6.40 11.82 -0.62
CA MET A 421 -7.82 11.51 -0.83
C MET A 421 -8.74 12.31 0.11
N GLY A 422 -8.17 12.96 1.12
CA GLY A 422 -8.91 13.65 2.19
C GLY A 422 -7.97 14.51 3.03
N ASN A 423 -8.31 14.70 4.30
CA ASN A 423 -7.61 15.63 5.20
C ASN A 423 -7.09 15.00 6.50
N CYS A 424 -7.42 13.74 6.79
CA CYS A 424 -6.99 13.01 7.99
C CYS A 424 -5.87 12.02 7.63
N LEU A 425 -4.76 12.07 8.34
CA LEU A 425 -3.64 11.17 8.08
C LEU A 425 -3.99 9.73 8.47
N SER A 426 -3.69 8.79 7.57
CA SER A 426 -3.66 7.35 7.82
C SER A 426 -2.29 6.85 7.34
N VAL A 427 -1.59 6.09 8.17
CA VAL A 427 -0.28 5.54 7.83
C VAL A 427 -0.35 4.03 7.92
N SER A 428 -0.03 3.34 6.83
CA SER A 428 0.13 1.89 6.82
C SER A 428 1.62 1.57 6.84
N LEU A 429 2.10 0.79 7.81
CA LEU A 429 3.55 0.61 8.02
C LEU A 429 3.92 -0.78 8.53
N SER A 430 5.18 -1.17 8.36
CA SER A 430 5.79 -2.30 9.09
C SER A 430 6.11 -1.90 10.53
N ASP A 431 5.97 -2.83 11.49
CA ASP A 431 5.99 -2.51 12.94
C ASP A 431 7.27 -1.78 13.41
N CYS A 432 8.38 -1.89 12.67
CA CYS A 432 9.64 -1.23 13.00
C CYS A 432 9.67 0.27 12.68
N LEU A 433 8.81 0.77 11.78
CA LEU A 433 8.76 2.16 11.31
C LEU A 433 7.83 3.06 12.15
N CYS A 434 7.96 3.04 13.47
CA CYS A 434 7.19 3.92 14.35
C CYS A 434 7.83 5.32 14.47
N PHE A 435 7.51 6.24 13.56
CA PHE A 435 7.95 7.64 13.63
C PHE A 435 7.04 8.51 14.53
N LEU A 436 7.62 9.54 15.15
CA LEU A 436 6.90 10.59 15.87
C LEU A 436 6.57 11.77 14.93
N PHE A 437 5.29 12.04 14.68
CA PHE A 437 4.79 12.97 13.65
C PHE A 437 4.67 14.43 14.12
N GLN A 438 5.77 15.16 14.23
CA GLN A 438 5.76 16.57 14.68
C GLN A 438 5.46 17.60 13.58
N VAL A 439 4.69 17.28 12.53
CA VAL A 439 4.37 18.24 11.43
C VAL A 439 3.02 18.92 11.68
N GLU A 440 2.82 20.15 11.17
CA GLU A 440 1.55 20.88 11.31
C GLU A 440 0.40 20.20 10.56
N HIS A 441 -0.80 20.25 11.12
CA HIS A 441 -1.99 19.58 10.58
C HIS A 441 -2.64 20.44 9.46
N PRO A 442 -2.90 19.88 8.26
CA PRO A 442 -3.33 20.66 7.08
C PRO A 442 -4.70 21.35 7.24
N LYS A 443 -5.55 20.83 8.15
CA LYS A 443 -6.88 21.39 8.45
C LYS A 443 -6.92 22.27 9.71
N HIS A 444 -5.98 22.07 10.64
CA HIS A 444 -6.02 22.65 11.98
C HIS A 444 -4.73 23.44 12.19
N ALA A 445 -4.74 24.70 11.73
CA ALA A 445 -3.59 25.61 11.86
C ALA A 445 -3.18 25.75 13.34
N GLY A 446 -1.87 25.72 13.59
CA GLY A 446 -1.29 25.76 14.94
C GLY A 446 -1.31 24.43 15.71
N GLN A 447 -1.85 23.35 15.15
CA GLN A 447 -1.81 22.01 15.75
C GLN A 447 -0.92 21.08 14.95
N THR A 448 -0.26 20.13 15.62
CA THR A 448 0.51 19.09 14.96
C THR A 448 -0.37 17.89 14.59
N ILE A 449 0.02 17.14 13.56
CA ILE A 449 -0.57 15.86 13.19
C ILE A 449 -0.60 14.92 14.41
N TYR A 450 0.50 14.88 15.18
CA TYR A 450 0.57 14.09 16.41
C TYR A 450 -0.42 14.57 17.48
N SER A 451 -0.51 15.87 17.76
CA SER A 451 -1.47 16.38 18.76
C SER A 451 -2.91 16.10 18.35
N GLN A 452 -3.23 16.20 17.06
CA GLN A 452 -4.56 15.83 16.56
C GLN A 452 -4.83 14.32 16.70
N ALA A 453 -3.82 13.48 16.42
CA ALA A 453 -3.91 12.04 16.62
C ALA A 453 -4.23 11.66 18.07
N GLU A 454 -3.57 12.34 19.02
CA GLU A 454 -3.79 12.14 20.46
C GLU A 454 -5.19 12.58 20.88
N ILE A 455 -5.67 13.74 20.40
CA ILE A 455 -7.04 14.23 20.64
C ILE A 455 -8.07 13.25 20.07
N GLU A 456 -7.79 12.68 18.91
CA GLU A 456 -8.67 11.71 18.26
C GLU A 456 -8.58 10.31 18.86
N GLY A 457 -7.88 10.08 19.98
CA GLY A 457 -7.88 8.81 20.70
C GLY A 457 -6.60 7.98 20.59
N GLY A 458 -5.50 8.60 20.14
CA GLY A 458 -4.14 8.06 20.18
C GLY A 458 -3.57 7.68 18.82
N SER A 459 -2.23 7.70 18.72
CA SER A 459 -1.46 7.35 17.52
C SER A 459 -1.81 6.00 16.86
N TRP A 460 -2.31 5.02 17.62
CA TRP A 460 -2.77 3.72 17.11
C TRP A 460 -3.98 3.80 16.17
N ARG A 461 -4.75 4.89 16.19
CA ARG A 461 -5.87 5.09 15.25
C ARG A 461 -5.41 5.51 13.85
N ILE A 462 -4.20 6.08 13.76
CA ILE A 462 -3.57 6.51 12.51
C ILE A 462 -2.78 5.36 11.87
N MET A 463 -2.09 4.58 12.71
CA MET A 463 -1.24 3.48 12.27
C MET A 463 -2.07 2.23 11.96
N LYS A 464 -1.92 1.71 10.75
CA LYS A 464 -2.59 0.50 10.27
C LYS A 464 -1.56 -0.51 9.75
N PRO A 465 -1.87 -1.81 9.79
CA PRO A 465 -1.02 -2.79 9.11
C PRO A 465 -1.05 -2.56 7.59
N LEU A 466 0.06 -2.89 6.92
CA LEU A 466 0.10 -2.96 5.46
C LEU A 466 -0.91 -3.97 4.93
N TYR A 467 -1.49 -3.69 3.77
CA TYR A 467 -2.52 -4.52 3.11
C TYR A 467 -2.14 -4.76 1.64
N LEU A 468 -2.67 -5.83 1.04
CA LEU A 468 -2.23 -6.38 -0.24
C LEU A 468 -2.02 -5.36 -1.37
N ASN A 469 -2.97 -4.44 -1.54
CA ASN A 469 -2.97 -3.46 -2.63
C ASN A 469 -2.16 -2.19 -2.33
N SER A 470 -1.44 -2.14 -1.22
CA SER A 470 -0.51 -1.06 -0.92
C SER A 470 0.77 -1.23 -1.74
N GLY A 471 1.28 -0.15 -2.36
CA GLY A 471 2.60 -0.17 -3.01
C GLY A 471 3.73 -0.56 -2.04
N ALA A 472 3.57 -0.28 -0.75
CA ALA A 472 4.53 -0.66 0.29
C ALA A 472 4.46 -2.15 0.69
N TYR A 473 3.34 -2.83 0.42
CA TYR A 473 3.14 -4.22 0.85
C TYR A 473 4.15 -5.17 0.22
N SER A 474 4.49 -4.99 -1.06
CA SER A 474 5.44 -5.86 -1.76
C SER A 474 6.86 -5.72 -1.17
N PHE A 475 7.28 -4.51 -0.81
CA PHE A 475 8.57 -4.30 -0.17
C PHE A 475 8.70 -5.05 1.15
N THR A 476 7.67 -5.04 1.99
CA THR A 476 7.71 -5.74 3.29
C THR A 476 7.38 -7.23 3.17
N ALA A 477 6.21 -7.57 2.63
CA ALA A 477 5.68 -8.92 2.67
C ALA A 477 6.39 -9.89 1.71
N PHE A 478 6.96 -9.37 0.62
CA PHE A 478 7.68 -10.15 -0.39
C PHE A 478 9.21 -10.01 -0.25
N ALA A 479 9.73 -8.78 -0.13
CA ALA A 479 11.17 -8.51 -0.12
C ALA A 479 11.81 -8.35 1.27
N GLY A 480 11.02 -8.22 2.35
CA GLY A 480 11.55 -8.09 3.70
C GLY A 480 12.27 -6.76 3.94
N VAL A 481 11.80 -5.70 3.29
CA VAL A 481 12.27 -4.31 3.47
C VAL A 481 11.25 -3.54 4.30
N PRO A 482 11.67 -2.77 5.33
CA PRO A 482 10.77 -1.90 6.06
C PRO A 482 10.06 -0.94 5.12
N ALA A 483 8.74 -0.92 5.13
CA ALA A 483 7.99 -0.08 4.22
C ALA A 483 6.82 0.64 4.89
N MET A 484 6.51 1.82 4.38
CA MET A 484 5.31 2.55 4.78
C MET A 484 4.61 3.20 3.59
N GLU A 485 3.33 3.44 3.79
CA GLU A 485 2.48 4.18 2.88
C GLU A 485 1.71 5.23 3.69
N LEU A 486 1.83 6.50 3.29
CA LEU A 486 1.16 7.61 3.95
C LEU A 486 0.04 8.14 3.07
N ARG A 487 -1.15 8.24 3.63
CA ARG A 487 -2.32 8.74 2.91
C ARG A 487 -3.09 9.73 3.76
N PHE A 488 -3.42 10.88 3.19
CA PHE A 488 -4.50 11.70 3.73
C PHE A 488 -5.82 11.16 3.20
N THR A 489 -6.66 10.66 4.11
CA THR A 489 -7.97 10.07 3.83
C THR A 489 -9.06 10.88 4.52
N GLU A 490 -10.33 10.62 4.24
CA GLU A 490 -11.45 11.27 4.90
C GLU A 490 -12.21 10.23 5.73
N VAL A 491 -12.42 10.52 7.02
CA VAL A 491 -13.01 9.56 7.98
C VAL A 491 -14.50 9.33 7.70
N THR A 492 -15.19 10.36 7.19
CA THR A 492 -16.65 10.35 7.03
C THR A 492 -17.11 9.86 5.67
N ARG A 493 -16.33 10.08 4.61
CA ARG A 493 -16.71 9.76 3.24
C ARG A 493 -15.49 9.38 2.41
N ALA A 494 -15.41 8.12 1.99
CA ALA A 494 -14.33 7.66 1.11
C ALA A 494 -14.33 8.42 -0.22
N TYR A 495 -13.13 8.67 -0.76
CA TYR A 495 -12.97 9.23 -2.10
C TYR A 495 -13.46 8.22 -3.14
N PRO A 496 -14.51 8.52 -3.92
CA PRO A 496 -15.23 7.47 -4.63
C PRO A 496 -14.71 7.21 -6.05
N PHE A 497 -13.79 8.03 -6.56
CA PHE A 497 -13.44 8.00 -7.98
C PHE A 497 -12.23 7.12 -8.33
N ILE A 498 -11.51 6.56 -7.35
CA ILE A 498 -10.33 5.70 -7.56
C ILE A 498 -10.68 4.53 -8.49
N ASN A 499 -9.77 4.25 -9.43
CA ASN A 499 -9.91 3.25 -10.49
C ASN A 499 -11.20 3.39 -11.33
N THR A 500 -11.66 4.63 -11.51
CA THR A 500 -12.75 4.96 -12.44
C THR A 500 -12.33 6.04 -13.42
N PRO A 501 -13.03 6.20 -14.56
CA PRO A 501 -12.78 7.31 -15.48
C PRO A 501 -13.01 8.71 -14.89
N LEU A 502 -13.55 8.80 -13.67
CA LEU A 502 -13.88 10.05 -12.99
C LEU A 502 -12.77 10.55 -12.04
N ASP A 503 -11.65 9.82 -11.90
CA ASP A 503 -10.50 10.22 -11.08
C ASP A 503 -9.71 11.37 -11.73
N SER A 504 -10.24 12.60 -11.64
CA SER A 504 -9.65 13.80 -12.23
C SER A 504 -9.18 14.81 -11.18
N ALA A 505 -8.19 15.64 -11.56
CA ALA A 505 -7.66 16.69 -10.69
C ALA A 505 -8.73 17.69 -10.26
N SER A 506 -9.68 18.01 -11.14
CA SER A 506 -10.80 18.91 -10.83
C SER A 506 -11.71 18.34 -9.74
N ARG A 507 -12.03 17.05 -9.80
CA ARG A 507 -12.84 16.38 -8.78
C ARG A 507 -12.11 16.26 -7.46
N LEU A 508 -10.81 15.95 -7.49
CA LEU A 508 -9.98 15.94 -6.28
C LEU A 508 -9.94 17.32 -5.60
N GLN A 509 -9.74 18.39 -6.38
CA GLN A 509 -9.75 19.77 -5.89
C GLN A 509 -11.09 20.12 -5.22
N GLU A 510 -12.20 19.71 -5.83
CA GLU A 510 -13.56 19.92 -5.32
C GLU A 510 -13.79 19.15 -4.01
N VAL A 511 -13.37 17.87 -3.92
CA VAL A 511 -13.45 17.05 -2.68
C VAL A 511 -12.66 17.68 -1.53
N LEU A 512 -11.48 18.21 -1.81
CA LEU A 512 -10.63 18.84 -0.80
C LEU A 512 -11.04 20.28 -0.46
N GLY A 513 -12.09 20.82 -1.12
CA GLY A 513 -12.54 22.20 -0.91
C GLY A 513 -11.43 23.22 -1.21
N GLY A 514 -10.63 22.98 -2.24
CA GLY A 514 -9.54 23.87 -2.64
C GLY A 514 -8.18 23.63 -1.96
N ARG A 515 -8.10 22.74 -0.96
CA ARG A 515 -6.92 22.58 -0.10
C ARG A 515 -5.83 21.63 -0.61
N LEU A 516 -5.94 21.13 -1.85
CA LEU A 516 -5.00 20.16 -2.41
C LEU A 516 -3.52 20.56 -2.25
N GLY A 517 -3.19 21.82 -2.53
CA GLY A 517 -1.82 22.33 -2.39
C GLY A 517 -1.30 22.31 -0.95
N VAL A 518 -2.16 22.65 0.02
CA VAL A 518 -1.81 22.65 1.46
C VAL A 518 -1.63 21.22 1.94
N THR A 519 -2.56 20.32 1.63
CA THR A 519 -2.46 18.90 2.03
C THR A 519 -1.24 18.23 1.40
N GLY A 520 -0.95 18.51 0.12
CA GLY A 520 0.24 17.99 -0.55
C GLY A 520 1.54 18.51 0.03
N ARG A 521 1.58 19.79 0.43
CA ARG A 521 2.70 20.37 1.17
C ARG A 521 2.91 19.66 2.51
N SER A 522 1.87 19.54 3.34
CA SER A 522 1.99 18.91 4.66
C SER A 522 2.45 17.45 4.55
N LEU A 523 1.99 16.73 3.52
CA LEU A 523 2.45 15.37 3.26
C LEU A 523 3.91 15.33 2.80
N GLY A 524 4.29 16.21 1.87
CA GLY A 524 5.67 16.33 1.40
C GLY A 524 6.64 16.69 2.53
N GLU A 525 6.26 17.61 3.43
CA GLU A 525 7.03 17.96 4.62
C GLU A 525 7.17 16.76 5.56
N LEU A 526 6.08 16.03 5.81
CA LEU A 526 6.09 14.84 6.66
C LEU A 526 7.03 13.75 6.12
N VAL A 527 6.90 13.42 4.84
CA VAL A 527 7.78 12.44 4.17
C VAL A 527 9.22 12.94 4.15
N GLY A 528 9.44 14.20 3.77
CA GLY A 528 10.76 14.82 3.73
C GLY A 528 11.47 14.77 5.09
N GLU A 529 10.77 15.04 6.19
CA GLU A 529 11.33 14.95 7.54
C GLU A 529 11.71 13.53 7.95
N MET A 530 10.86 12.54 7.66
CA MET A 530 11.17 11.14 7.97
C MET A 530 12.38 10.65 7.16
N VAL A 531 12.41 10.97 5.87
CA VAL A 531 13.54 10.65 4.98
C VAL A 531 14.81 11.35 5.45
N LEU A 532 14.74 12.62 5.88
CA LEU A 532 15.90 13.33 6.41
C LEU A 532 16.49 12.68 7.64
N ARG A 533 15.65 12.23 8.59
CA ARG A 533 16.14 11.50 9.76
C ARG A 533 16.85 10.21 9.35
N LEU A 534 16.23 9.42 8.48
CA LEU A 534 16.85 8.20 7.95
C LEU A 534 18.13 8.48 7.15
N ALA A 535 18.20 9.60 6.45
CA ALA A 535 19.34 9.95 5.61
C ALA A 535 20.47 10.64 6.37
N HIS A 536 20.21 11.20 7.56
CA HIS A 536 21.17 11.99 8.33
C HIS A 536 21.66 11.28 9.60
N ASP A 537 20.77 10.64 10.34
CA ASP A 537 21.07 10.11 11.67
C ASP A 537 22.07 8.95 11.59
N HIS A 538 22.97 8.86 12.59
CA HIS A 538 24.01 7.84 12.62
C HIS A 538 23.41 6.44 12.78
N ILE A 539 22.44 6.31 13.69
CA ILE A 539 21.66 5.09 13.90
C ILE A 539 20.29 5.22 13.25
N LEU A 540 19.87 4.14 12.60
CA LEU A 540 18.55 4.05 12.00
C LEU A 540 17.46 4.08 13.10
N PRO A 541 16.47 5.00 13.02
CA PRO A 541 15.36 5.11 13.97
C PRO A 541 14.30 4.01 13.75
N LEU A 542 14.73 2.75 13.59
CA LEU A 542 13.85 1.59 13.41
C LEU A 542 13.74 0.82 14.73
N ARG A 543 12.52 0.64 15.21
CA ARG A 543 12.23 0.01 16.50
C ARG A 543 12.08 -1.49 16.37
N ILE A 544 13.19 -2.20 16.45
CA ILE A 544 13.23 -3.68 16.44
C ILE A 544 12.46 -4.33 17.60
N THR A 545 12.25 -3.58 18.69
CA THR A 545 11.49 -4.03 19.88
C THR A 545 9.99 -4.10 19.64
N SER A 546 9.45 -3.43 18.61
CA SER A 546 8.03 -3.47 18.27
C SER A 546 7.57 -4.90 17.93
N TYR A 547 8.37 -5.65 17.15
CA TYR A 547 8.06 -7.04 16.83
C TYR A 547 7.93 -7.95 18.05
N ALA A 548 8.69 -7.68 19.12
CA ALA A 548 8.57 -8.45 20.35
C ALA A 548 7.19 -8.27 21.00
N GLN A 549 6.56 -7.10 20.85
CA GLN A 549 5.20 -6.85 21.36
C GLN A 549 4.15 -7.58 20.52
N THR A 550 4.27 -7.57 19.19
CA THR A 550 3.38 -8.31 18.28
C THR A 550 3.38 -9.81 18.59
N VAL A 551 4.56 -10.40 18.76
CA VAL A 551 4.69 -11.83 19.11
C VAL A 551 4.22 -12.11 20.55
N LEU A 552 4.39 -11.16 21.48
CA LEU A 552 3.88 -11.30 22.86
C LEU A 552 2.36 -11.48 22.88
N GLN A 553 1.62 -10.69 22.10
CA GLN A 553 0.16 -10.80 22.01
C GLN A 553 -0.29 -12.20 21.59
N PHE A 554 0.34 -12.77 20.55
CA PHE A 554 0.07 -14.13 20.12
C PHE A 554 0.46 -15.17 21.17
N SER A 555 1.63 -15.01 21.82
CA SER A 555 2.04 -15.92 22.89
C SER A 555 1.06 -15.96 24.05
N ALA A 556 0.42 -14.83 24.37
CA ALA A 556 -0.63 -14.76 25.39
C ALA A 556 -1.89 -15.52 24.95
N GLN A 557 -2.26 -15.46 23.67
CA GLN A 557 -3.38 -16.26 23.12
C GLN A 557 -3.06 -17.76 23.15
N LEU A 558 -1.87 -18.18 22.73
CA LEU A 558 -1.42 -19.56 22.82
C LEU A 558 -1.43 -20.08 24.26
N ASN A 559 -1.01 -19.26 25.22
CA ASN A 559 -0.95 -19.67 26.62
C ASN A 559 -2.34 -19.99 27.19
N LYS A 560 -3.39 -19.30 26.75
CA LYS A 560 -4.78 -19.58 27.14
C LYS A 560 -5.23 -21.00 26.74
N HIS A 561 -4.69 -21.53 25.66
CA HIS A 561 -4.99 -22.88 25.14
C HIS A 561 -3.89 -23.90 25.41
N SER A 562 -2.90 -23.58 26.26
CA SER A 562 -1.70 -24.39 26.46
C SER A 562 -1.99 -25.81 26.94
N ALA A 563 -2.86 -25.98 27.95
CA ALA A 563 -3.24 -27.30 28.48
C ALA A 563 -3.94 -28.17 27.42
N GLU A 564 -4.80 -27.56 26.61
CA GLU A 564 -5.51 -28.20 25.50
C GLU A 564 -4.58 -28.64 24.37
N LEU A 565 -3.57 -27.82 24.07
CA LEU A 565 -2.55 -28.14 23.07
C LEU A 565 -1.62 -29.25 23.58
N GLN A 566 -1.23 -29.21 24.85
CA GLN A 566 -0.38 -30.22 25.48
C GLN A 566 -1.04 -31.60 25.53
N SER A 567 -2.35 -31.68 25.81
CA SER A 567 -3.07 -32.97 25.78
C SER A 567 -3.10 -33.60 24.39
N ARG A 568 -2.95 -32.79 23.33
CA ARG A 568 -2.82 -33.21 21.92
C ARG A 568 -1.36 -33.37 21.45
N GLY A 569 -0.39 -33.34 22.36
CA GLY A 569 1.03 -33.46 22.02
C GLY A 569 1.58 -32.27 21.21
N LEU A 570 0.98 -31.09 21.34
CA LEU A 570 1.44 -29.84 20.74
C LEU A 570 2.03 -28.95 21.84
N SER A 571 3.37 -28.84 21.90
CA SER A 571 4.02 -28.00 22.90
C SER A 571 4.25 -26.56 22.38
N PRO A 572 3.65 -25.53 23.00
CA PRO A 572 3.93 -24.13 22.67
C PRO A 572 5.28 -23.65 23.21
N GLN A 573 6.02 -24.49 23.96
CA GLN A 573 7.28 -24.13 24.61
C GLN A 573 8.32 -23.56 23.64
N TRP A 574 8.42 -24.11 22.43
CA TRP A 574 9.37 -23.63 21.43
C TRP A 574 9.05 -22.21 20.95
N VAL A 575 7.76 -21.86 20.81
CA VAL A 575 7.36 -20.47 20.50
C VAL A 575 7.73 -19.54 21.64
N PHE A 576 7.50 -19.95 22.89
CA PHE A 576 7.87 -19.16 24.07
C PHE A 576 9.38 -18.94 24.16
N SER A 577 10.17 -19.98 23.85
CA SER A 577 11.64 -19.88 23.79
C SER A 577 12.08 -18.90 22.71
N ALA A 578 11.62 -19.09 21.46
CA ALA A 578 12.01 -18.23 20.34
C ALA A 578 11.60 -16.76 20.55
N ARG A 579 10.42 -16.51 21.13
CA ARG A 579 10.00 -15.17 21.55
C ARG A 579 10.91 -14.60 22.63
N GLY A 580 11.28 -15.41 23.61
CA GLY A 580 12.22 -15.04 24.67
C GLY A 580 13.59 -14.65 24.10
N ASP A 581 14.11 -15.44 23.18
CA ASP A 581 15.37 -15.18 22.47
C ASP A 581 15.30 -13.89 21.65
N TYR A 582 14.25 -13.70 20.85
CA TYR A 582 14.07 -12.47 20.07
C TYR A 582 13.99 -11.24 20.98
N SER A 583 13.18 -11.31 22.04
CA SER A 583 13.03 -10.20 23.00
C SER A 583 14.35 -9.87 23.69
N ARG A 584 15.15 -10.87 24.07
CA ARG A 584 16.49 -10.65 24.66
C ARG A 584 17.44 -10.05 23.64
N ALA A 585 17.52 -10.61 22.43
CA ALA A 585 18.42 -10.13 21.38
C ALA A 585 18.11 -8.67 21.00
N ALA A 586 16.83 -8.31 20.86
CA ALA A 586 16.40 -6.95 20.58
C ALA A 586 16.76 -5.98 21.71
N GLN A 587 16.53 -6.37 22.98
CA GLN A 587 16.91 -5.54 24.13
C GLN A 587 18.42 -5.40 24.29
N THR A 588 19.17 -6.47 24.07
CA THR A 588 20.64 -6.46 24.12
C THR A 588 21.21 -5.54 23.05
N LEU A 589 20.71 -5.60 21.81
CA LEU A 589 21.12 -4.68 20.75
C LEU A 589 20.77 -3.24 21.09
N GLN A 590 19.56 -2.97 21.60
CA GLN A 590 19.18 -1.62 22.02
C GLN A 590 20.11 -1.07 23.11
N ARG A 591 20.38 -1.85 24.17
CA ARG A 591 21.32 -1.44 25.21
C ARG A 591 22.73 -1.23 24.65
N ALA A 592 23.19 -2.10 23.75
CA ALA A 592 24.50 -1.95 23.13
C ALA A 592 24.61 -0.62 22.36
N ILE A 593 23.56 -0.23 21.62
CA ILE A 593 23.48 1.06 20.95
C ILE A 593 23.55 2.21 21.96
N ASP A 594 22.77 2.13 23.05
CA ASP A 594 22.68 3.20 24.06
C ASP A 594 24.01 3.45 24.81
N TYR A 595 24.86 2.42 24.95
CA TYR A 595 26.15 2.49 25.65
C TYR A 595 27.39 2.59 24.74
N SER A 596 27.20 2.64 23.41
CA SER A 596 28.30 2.73 22.45
C SER A 596 28.55 4.16 21.98
N ASP A 597 29.77 4.44 21.53
CA ASP A 597 30.05 5.69 20.80
C ASP A 597 29.53 5.60 19.36
N LEU A 598 28.45 6.34 19.09
CA LEU A 598 27.78 6.36 17.79
C LEU A 598 28.45 7.31 16.77
N HIS A 599 29.47 8.08 17.19
CA HIS A 599 30.25 8.93 16.28
C HIS A 599 31.24 8.11 15.46
N ASP A 600 31.64 6.94 15.95
CA ASP A 600 32.42 5.99 15.15
C ASP A 600 31.54 5.41 14.03
N PRO A 601 31.85 5.69 12.75
CA PRO A 601 31.05 5.23 11.63
C PRO A 601 31.03 3.70 11.50
N THR A 602 32.06 2.99 11.98
CA THR A 602 32.13 1.53 11.87
C THR A 602 31.19 0.86 12.86
N THR A 603 31.18 1.31 14.12
CA THR A 603 30.23 0.87 15.15
C THR A 603 28.79 1.17 14.76
N ALA A 604 28.50 2.41 14.30
CA ALA A 604 27.16 2.77 13.86
C ALA A 604 26.67 1.89 12.69
N ARG A 605 27.54 1.65 11.69
CA ARG A 605 27.24 0.78 10.54
C ARG A 605 27.00 -0.67 10.95
N PHE A 606 27.77 -1.19 11.91
CA PHE A 606 27.56 -2.53 12.45
C PHE A 606 26.16 -2.70 13.05
N TYR A 607 25.71 -1.74 13.86
CA TYR A 607 24.36 -1.77 14.42
C TYR A 607 23.27 -1.58 13.36
N ASN A 608 23.43 -0.63 12.45
CA ASN A 608 22.47 -0.41 11.35
C ASN A 608 22.27 -1.67 10.51
N THR A 609 23.35 -2.39 10.20
CA THR A 609 23.28 -3.63 9.45
C THR A 609 22.46 -4.70 10.20
N ARG A 610 22.58 -4.79 11.53
CA ARG A 610 21.77 -5.71 12.34
C ARG A 610 20.29 -5.29 12.36
N ILE A 611 20.03 -3.99 12.47
CA ILE A 611 18.67 -3.44 12.44
C ILE A 611 17.99 -3.73 11.09
N MET A 612 18.66 -3.46 9.97
CA MET A 612 18.11 -3.68 8.62
C MET A 612 17.79 -5.15 8.34
N LYS A 613 18.60 -6.07 8.85
CA LYS A 613 18.41 -7.51 8.65
C LYS A 613 17.11 -8.04 9.26
N VAL A 614 16.60 -7.44 10.33
CA VAL A 614 15.46 -7.96 11.10
C VAL A 614 14.26 -8.25 10.23
N GLU A 615 13.85 -7.27 9.42
CA GLU A 615 12.67 -7.37 8.56
C GLU A 615 12.79 -8.54 7.56
N TYR A 616 13.98 -8.73 6.99
CA TYR A 616 14.25 -9.82 6.05
C TYR A 616 14.18 -11.20 6.70
N TYR A 617 14.68 -11.35 7.93
CA TYR A 617 14.63 -12.63 8.64
C TYR A 617 13.23 -12.99 9.16
N PHE A 618 12.26 -12.09 9.07
CA PHE A 618 10.84 -12.42 9.23
C PHE A 618 10.20 -13.00 7.96
N LEU A 619 10.91 -13.04 6.81
CA LEU A 619 10.51 -13.85 5.67
C LEU A 619 10.79 -15.33 5.96
N SER A 620 9.76 -16.16 5.88
CA SER A 620 9.92 -17.60 6.02
C SER A 620 10.77 -18.15 4.87
N GLN A 621 11.88 -18.78 5.23
CA GLN A 621 12.79 -19.47 4.29
C GLN A 621 12.28 -20.86 3.90
N TYR A 622 11.20 -21.32 4.54
CA TYR A 622 10.67 -22.68 4.41
C TYR A 622 9.50 -22.79 3.43
N VAL A 623 9.14 -21.69 2.77
CA VAL A 623 8.01 -21.63 1.84
C VAL A 623 8.47 -21.05 0.49
N SER A 624 7.96 -21.64 -0.59
CA SER A 624 8.29 -21.22 -1.95
C SER A 624 7.56 -19.92 -2.31
N MET A 625 8.23 -19.06 -3.06
CA MET A 625 7.67 -17.82 -3.60
C MET A 625 6.60 -18.07 -4.67
N VAL A 626 6.70 -19.20 -5.38
CA VAL A 626 5.71 -19.63 -6.40
C VAL A 626 4.38 -20.03 -5.75
N GLU A 627 4.45 -20.67 -4.58
CA GLU A 627 3.27 -21.13 -3.83
C GLU A 627 2.70 -20.03 -2.94
N THR A 628 3.58 -19.32 -2.23
CA THR A 628 3.21 -18.22 -1.33
C THR A 628 4.14 -17.02 -1.57
N PRO A 629 3.75 -16.08 -2.45
CA PRO A 629 4.57 -14.91 -2.75
C PRO A 629 4.91 -14.06 -1.51
N PHE A 630 3.94 -13.90 -0.60
CA PHE A 630 4.07 -13.05 0.59
C PHE A 630 4.52 -13.85 1.82
N ARG A 631 5.84 -14.06 1.94
CA ARG A 631 6.46 -14.99 2.89
C ARG A 631 6.68 -14.44 4.30
N HIS A 632 6.39 -13.16 4.52
CA HIS A 632 6.59 -12.52 5.82
C HIS A 632 5.65 -13.11 6.90
N VAL A 633 6.19 -13.60 8.02
CA VAL A 633 5.35 -14.31 9.01
C VAL A 633 4.33 -13.41 9.73
N ILE A 634 4.60 -12.11 9.84
CA ILE A 634 3.67 -11.13 10.44
C ILE A 634 2.73 -10.51 9.40
N HIS A 635 3.29 -9.82 8.41
CA HIS A 635 2.54 -9.07 7.39
C HIS A 635 2.14 -9.88 6.14
N GLY A 636 2.72 -11.07 5.92
CA GLY A 636 2.51 -11.86 4.73
C GLY A 636 1.21 -12.66 4.73
N ARG A 637 1.11 -13.64 3.82
CA ARG A 637 -0.07 -14.48 3.64
C ARG A 637 0.32 -15.92 3.40
N GLY A 638 -0.31 -16.84 4.14
CA GLY A 638 -0.14 -18.27 3.93
C GLY A 638 -0.17 -19.03 5.25
N ASN A 639 0.03 -20.34 5.20
CA ASN A 639 -0.02 -21.17 6.41
C ASN A 639 1.08 -20.83 7.43
N HIS A 640 2.21 -20.25 6.99
CA HIS A 640 3.35 -19.91 7.84
C HIS A 640 3.14 -18.62 8.68
N THR A 641 2.04 -17.90 8.47
CA THR A 641 1.83 -16.59 9.09
C THR A 641 1.19 -16.66 10.48
N LEU A 642 1.39 -15.60 11.25
CA LEU A 642 0.78 -15.38 12.55
C LEU A 642 -0.76 -15.32 12.45
N SER A 643 -1.28 -14.66 11.41
CA SER A 643 -2.73 -14.59 11.16
C SER A 643 -3.34 -15.98 10.96
N ALA A 644 -2.73 -16.81 10.12
CA ALA A 644 -3.20 -18.17 9.88
C ALA A 644 -3.11 -19.07 11.12
N LEU A 645 -2.11 -18.86 11.97
CA LEU A 645 -1.99 -19.54 13.27
C LEU A 645 -3.10 -19.13 14.23
N THR A 646 -3.38 -17.83 14.36
CA THR A 646 -4.45 -17.30 15.22
C THR A 646 -5.82 -17.78 14.76
N GLU A 647 -6.09 -17.75 13.46
CA GLU A 647 -7.34 -18.28 12.89
C GLU A 647 -7.52 -19.77 13.16
N HIS A 648 -6.45 -20.57 13.02
CA HIS A 648 -6.52 -22.00 13.29
C HIS A 648 -6.66 -22.28 14.79
N LEU A 649 -5.97 -21.52 15.65
CA LEU A 649 -6.11 -21.64 17.10
C LEU A 649 -7.55 -21.35 17.56
N ALA A 650 -8.22 -20.38 16.94
CA ALA A 650 -9.62 -20.06 17.22
C ALA A 650 -10.60 -21.21 16.87
N LEU A 651 -10.20 -22.18 16.04
CA LEU A 651 -11.02 -23.38 15.77
C LEU A 651 -11.15 -24.29 17.00
N LEU A 652 -10.21 -24.26 17.95
CA LEU A 652 -10.33 -25.03 19.20
C LEU A 652 -11.60 -24.67 19.99
N THR A 653 -12.04 -23.42 19.92
CA THR A 653 -13.25 -22.96 20.62
C THR A 653 -14.46 -22.87 19.70
N SER A 654 -14.28 -22.46 18.45
CA SER A 654 -15.39 -22.20 17.53
C SER A 654 -15.91 -23.45 16.82
N ASP A 655 -15.03 -24.34 16.36
CA ASP A 655 -15.38 -25.56 15.66
C ASP A 655 -14.26 -26.62 15.80
N PRO A 656 -14.24 -27.36 16.92
CA PRO A 656 -13.16 -28.30 17.23
C PRO A 656 -12.99 -29.41 16.19
N ALA A 657 -14.05 -29.75 15.45
CA ALA A 657 -14.00 -30.80 14.43
C ALA A 657 -13.17 -30.39 13.21
N ARG A 658 -12.98 -29.08 12.98
CA ARG A 658 -12.17 -28.53 11.88
C ARG A 658 -10.73 -28.24 12.28
N PHE A 659 -10.36 -28.43 13.54
CA PHE A 659 -8.99 -28.25 13.99
C PHE A 659 -8.11 -29.41 13.50
N ASP A 660 -7.19 -29.11 12.59
CA ASP A 660 -6.25 -30.08 12.05
C ASP A 660 -4.91 -29.97 12.79
N GLU A 661 -4.66 -30.92 13.70
CA GLU A 661 -3.45 -30.97 14.51
C GLU A 661 -2.16 -31.03 13.68
N THR A 662 -2.17 -31.77 12.57
CA THR A 662 -0.97 -31.96 11.73
C THR A 662 -0.61 -30.67 11.00
N ARG A 663 -1.62 -29.98 10.49
CA ARG A 663 -1.47 -28.66 9.87
C ARG A 663 -1.03 -27.64 10.92
N PHE A 664 -1.69 -27.57 12.08
CA PHE A 664 -1.33 -26.62 13.14
C PHE A 664 0.11 -26.83 13.62
N ARG A 665 0.55 -28.09 13.80
CA ARG A 665 1.94 -28.42 14.14
C ARG A 665 2.94 -27.86 13.12
N ARG A 666 2.64 -28.00 11.82
CA ARG A 666 3.49 -27.45 10.75
C ARG A 666 3.53 -25.93 10.80
N GLN A 667 2.38 -25.27 10.97
CA GLN A 667 2.32 -23.80 11.06
C GLN A 667 3.13 -23.29 12.26
N LEU A 668 2.98 -23.95 13.42
CA LEU A 668 3.70 -23.60 14.64
C LEU A 668 5.21 -23.74 14.43
N ALA A 669 5.66 -24.83 13.80
CA ALA A 669 7.05 -25.05 13.48
C ALA A 669 7.61 -23.97 12.54
N LEU A 670 6.93 -23.70 11.42
CA LEU A 670 7.36 -22.69 10.43
C LEU A 670 7.51 -21.30 11.07
N PHE A 671 6.52 -20.88 11.87
CA PHE A 671 6.57 -19.61 12.58
C PHE A 671 7.72 -19.58 13.60
N THR A 672 7.85 -20.62 14.42
CA THR A 672 8.86 -20.71 15.48
C THR A 672 10.27 -20.63 14.92
N TRP A 673 10.58 -21.43 13.90
CA TRP A 673 11.91 -21.44 13.29
C TRP A 673 12.24 -20.13 12.59
N THR A 674 11.25 -19.47 11.98
CA THR A 674 11.46 -18.14 11.38
C THR A 674 11.73 -17.09 12.45
N LEU A 675 10.96 -17.08 13.54
CA LEU A 675 11.19 -16.18 14.68
C LEU A 675 12.56 -16.41 15.34
N GLN A 676 12.97 -17.68 15.48
CA GLN A 676 14.31 -18.01 15.96
C GLN A 676 15.39 -17.51 15.01
N GLY A 677 15.19 -17.66 13.69
CA GLY A 677 16.09 -17.11 12.67
C GLY A 677 16.26 -15.60 12.83
N ALA A 678 15.17 -14.86 13.03
CA ALA A 678 15.20 -13.42 13.30
C ALA A 678 15.93 -13.08 14.62
N ALA A 679 15.74 -13.87 15.68
CA ALA A 679 16.47 -13.70 16.94
C ALA A 679 17.98 -13.91 16.77
N ASN A 680 18.37 -14.96 16.04
CA ASN A 680 19.78 -15.28 15.78
C ASN A 680 20.45 -14.20 14.93
N ALA A 681 19.76 -13.71 13.88
CA ALA A 681 20.24 -12.61 13.06
C ALA A 681 20.43 -11.32 13.87
N LEU A 682 19.59 -11.10 14.89
CA LEU A 682 19.72 -9.99 15.81
C LEU A 682 20.88 -10.15 16.76
N ASN A 683 21.25 -11.35 17.23
CA ASN A 683 22.22 -11.53 18.32
C ASN A 683 23.68 -11.27 17.90
N GLY A 684 23.99 -11.35 16.61
CA GLY A 684 25.35 -11.16 16.08
C GLY A 684 26.13 -12.47 16.07
N ASP A 685 27.23 -12.56 16.82
CA ASP A 685 28.11 -13.74 16.83
C ASP A 685 27.34 -15.02 17.19
N VAL A 686 27.49 -16.02 16.33
CA VAL A 686 26.81 -17.35 16.40
C VAL A 686 27.03 -18.06 17.73
N TRP A 687 28.11 -17.72 18.46
CA TRP A 687 28.50 -18.33 19.74
C TRP A 687 27.85 -17.69 20.97
N SER A 688 27.11 -16.58 20.81
CA SER A 688 26.34 -15.94 21.89
C SER A 688 24.98 -16.61 22.15
N ILE A 689 24.65 -17.66 21.39
CA ILE A 689 23.45 -18.47 21.61
C ILE A 689 23.67 -19.25 22.91
N HIS A 690 22.82 -18.98 23.90
CA HIS A 690 22.82 -19.71 25.16
C HIS A 690 22.47 -21.19 24.89
N ASN A 691 23.50 -22.03 24.76
CA ASN A 691 23.38 -23.49 24.76
C ASN A 691 23.11 -23.99 26.19
N THR A 692 22.00 -23.56 26.79
CA THR A 692 21.50 -24.13 28.04
C THR A 692 20.16 -24.78 27.75
N HIS A 693 20.23 -26.08 27.41
CA HIS A 693 19.10 -26.99 27.45
C HIS A 693 18.70 -27.29 28.89
#